data_AF-A0A6C0DGC0-F1
#
_entry.id   AF-A0A6C0DGC0-F1
#
_cell.length_a   1.000
_cell.length_b   1.000
_cell.length_c   1.000
_cell.angle_alpha   90.00
_cell.angle_beta   90.00
_cell.angle_gamma   90.00
#
_symmetry.space_group_name_H-M   'P 1'
#
loop_
_entity.id
_entity.type
_entity.pdbx_description
1 polymer ?
#
loop_
_entity_poly.entity_id
_entity_poly.type
_entity_poly.pdbx_seq_one_letter_code
_entity_poly.pdbx_strand_id
1 'polypeptide(L)'
;MNIPNELKITINTSIPGFQVIKYKPFMTLPNDNTDGFVHFNPLIKLKQSVINSIPKNFQVKEFFNKGLFQSLINSHGLIETKNLVDATNEGIVDNNIKVTLDTLFPTNGIIYINKEAYVIADVQWTKGDWKIDKKIQELPNIRFNRITDPFLLSSLAKQKQLSGEEEMKKLPEDVLFGPNYSPPEPTPSAPQAPLPSAPQAPLPLPSAPQTQLLSTQPSQNLSNNQRIKLLQQSVSPSAPIEGSQNKFPQKYLPIMPPPPQPSAPIIEEKEEDEDETENSTYETKLINSVASNKTVKDFFQNKSYYFMVNFMFKNMNKTSQNLINKLLVDSTNVNIKSLTNLSKVAYDKSVVNTQIYSNKGKGDCFFLAIADGINYNNRYSNDKIIYNNYGKGNMIFTQSILREIVTKYILEMNDQTLTDLLQIGETNAELLNNEFNSIKNNLQENWGVQTNNFNDQQFMYLLEAIDNIYKTNDSSFLILKPIIKTIADLNKPFHAIKNKSEIKSYIESSNYWANTLAIDAIIYTLGLNIITVKYDSNQNKMSIPYINTSVSNWNKYLFLYYQNYHYELMTFDYVFNTIQKRPKLEIKTTKKKIIFFDRNTKNIYPPLWLIFLIFGSYYINILYENEKNKFTIFPYIFDGLINTFNKILTLQESEEKKLFLKTFKNYFNPSILREKQQRGAYITSQLPDSSYQSYQHYNQYDPYNPYRRYNQNVNAISGSKIVDNDSYNTNISYYITIDMELKKGKQLSIKDMVDIKCRQKWNTVRRNYANLRGIKYVIPPVYDNAPSRMTIKNIVANKNYTKKNQKKKRKKSKIIDKIETHFSQI
;
A
#
# COMPACT_ATOMS: atom_id res chain seq x y z
N MET A 1 -6.23 14.04 -31.97
CA MET A 1 -7.04 14.89 -31.07
C MET A 1 -7.58 13.99 -29.98
N ASN A 2 -7.35 14.31 -28.70
CA ASN A 2 -7.81 13.46 -27.59
C ASN A 2 -9.30 13.71 -27.39
N ILE A 3 -10.10 12.65 -27.43
CA ILE A 3 -11.56 12.71 -27.42
C ILE A 3 -12.05 12.32 -26.03
N PRO A 4 -12.83 13.17 -25.32
CA PRO A 4 -13.36 12.81 -24.01
C PRO A 4 -14.21 11.55 -24.09
N ASN A 5 -13.94 10.60 -23.18
CA ASN A 5 -14.55 9.26 -23.20
C ASN A 5 -15.37 8.92 -21.94
N GLU A 6 -15.58 9.89 -21.05
CA GLU A 6 -16.33 9.72 -19.81
C GLU A 6 -17.37 10.84 -19.65
N LEU A 7 -18.50 10.50 -19.05
CA LEU A 7 -19.53 11.46 -18.62
C LEU A 7 -19.56 11.54 -17.08
N LYS A 8 -19.28 12.73 -16.54
CA LYS A 8 -19.37 13.05 -15.11
C LYS A 8 -20.67 13.80 -14.85
N ILE A 9 -21.49 13.25 -13.94
CA ILE A 9 -22.84 13.76 -13.67
C ILE A 9 -22.90 14.28 -12.24
N THR A 10 -23.17 15.57 -12.08
CA THR A 10 -23.53 16.18 -10.80
C THR A 10 -25.05 16.19 -10.68
N ILE A 11 -25.58 15.69 -9.59
CA ILE A 11 -27.01 15.62 -9.34
C ILE A 11 -27.36 16.62 -8.23
N ASN A 12 -28.19 17.60 -8.56
CA ASN A 12 -28.87 18.42 -7.56
C ASN A 12 -30.16 17.69 -7.15
N THR A 13 -30.38 17.51 -5.85
CA THR A 13 -31.58 16.81 -5.34
C THR A 13 -32.26 17.61 -4.26
N SER A 14 -33.52 17.24 -3.99
CA SER A 14 -34.29 17.77 -2.86
C SER A 14 -34.02 17.05 -1.54
N ILE A 15 -33.09 16.08 -1.47
CA ILE A 15 -32.86 15.29 -0.27
C ILE A 15 -32.03 16.10 0.74
N PRO A 16 -32.51 16.33 1.97
CA PRO A 16 -31.73 17.00 3.00
C PRO A 16 -30.40 16.28 3.28
N GLY A 17 -29.29 17.02 3.24
CA GLY A 17 -27.94 16.48 3.41
C GLY A 17 -27.32 15.89 2.14
N PHE A 18 -28.08 15.79 1.05
CA PHE A 18 -27.64 15.28 -0.26
C PHE A 18 -28.12 16.20 -1.40
N GLN A 19 -28.17 17.51 -1.14
CA GLN A 19 -28.70 18.49 -2.10
C GLN A 19 -27.85 18.60 -3.37
N VAL A 20 -26.56 18.31 -3.28
CA VAL A 20 -25.65 18.20 -4.43
C VAL A 20 -24.77 16.97 -4.22
N ILE A 21 -24.84 16.01 -5.14
CA ILE A 21 -24.06 14.77 -5.08
C ILE A 21 -23.44 14.46 -6.44
N LYS A 22 -22.27 13.82 -6.45
CA LYS A 22 -21.69 13.29 -7.69
C LYS A 22 -22.14 11.87 -7.91
N TYR A 23 -22.66 11.62 -9.11
CA TYR A 23 -23.14 10.31 -9.49
C TYR A 23 -21.99 9.30 -9.62
N LYS A 24 -22.21 8.07 -9.17
CA LYS A 24 -21.32 6.92 -9.36
C LYS A 24 -22.13 5.70 -9.79
N PRO A 25 -21.60 4.80 -10.63
CA PRO A 25 -22.34 3.62 -11.12
C PRO A 25 -22.98 2.74 -10.03
N PHE A 26 -22.35 2.61 -8.86
CA PHE A 26 -22.92 1.86 -7.75
C PHE A 26 -24.23 2.45 -7.20
N MET A 27 -24.55 3.69 -7.56
CA MET A 27 -25.80 4.33 -7.17
C MET A 27 -26.99 3.79 -7.97
N THR A 28 -26.82 3.23 -9.17
CA THR A 28 -27.90 2.47 -9.85
C THR A 28 -27.70 0.97 -9.72
N LEU A 29 -26.45 0.49 -9.73
CA LEU A 29 -26.10 -0.94 -9.65
C LEU A 29 -25.15 -1.23 -8.46
N PRO A 30 -25.65 -1.25 -7.21
CA PRO A 30 -24.81 -1.34 -6.01
C PRO A 30 -24.04 -2.66 -5.85
N ASN A 31 -24.44 -3.72 -6.55
CA ASN A 31 -23.88 -5.07 -6.42
C ASN A 31 -23.13 -5.56 -7.68
N ASP A 32 -22.97 -4.70 -8.69
CA ASP A 32 -22.31 -5.07 -9.94
C ASP A 32 -20.84 -4.61 -9.98
N ASN A 33 -20.01 -5.44 -10.63
CA ASN A 33 -18.64 -5.06 -10.96
C ASN A 33 -18.68 -4.07 -12.13
N THR A 34 -18.41 -2.80 -11.85
CA THR A 34 -18.39 -1.70 -12.82
C THR A 34 -17.01 -1.06 -12.89
N ASP A 35 -16.72 -0.35 -13.97
CA ASP A 35 -15.45 0.39 -14.13
C ASP A 35 -15.38 1.64 -13.23
N GLY A 36 -16.48 2.00 -12.56
CA GLY A 36 -16.55 3.09 -11.59
C GLY A 36 -16.83 4.47 -12.19
N PHE A 37 -17.08 4.57 -13.50
CA PHE A 37 -17.47 5.77 -14.24
C PHE A 37 -18.47 5.43 -15.36
N VAL A 38 -19.04 6.46 -15.99
CA VAL A 38 -19.97 6.33 -17.12
C VAL A 38 -19.18 6.49 -18.41
N HIS A 39 -19.11 5.43 -19.21
CA HIS A 39 -18.50 5.46 -20.54
C HIS A 39 -19.31 6.33 -21.48
N PHE A 40 -18.61 7.11 -22.30
CA PHE A 40 -19.24 8.05 -23.22
C PHE A 40 -18.47 8.09 -24.55
N ASN A 41 -19.19 8.25 -25.65
CA ASN A 41 -18.59 8.44 -26.97
C ASN A 41 -19.30 9.62 -27.65
N PRO A 42 -18.61 10.74 -27.92
CA PRO A 42 -19.22 11.90 -28.56
C PRO A 42 -19.33 11.76 -30.08
N LEU A 43 -18.61 10.81 -30.71
CA LEU A 43 -18.41 10.78 -32.16
C LEU A 43 -19.45 9.93 -32.91
N ILE A 44 -20.10 9.00 -32.19
CA ILE A 44 -21.10 8.08 -32.76
C ILE A 44 -22.44 8.36 -32.12
N LYS A 45 -23.43 8.78 -32.93
CA LYS A 45 -24.77 9.11 -32.45
C LYS A 45 -25.50 7.87 -31.94
N LEU A 46 -25.76 7.83 -30.64
CA LEU A 46 -26.51 6.79 -29.98
C LEU A 46 -27.99 6.86 -30.35
N LYS A 47 -28.61 5.71 -30.59
CA LYS A 47 -30.02 5.54 -30.90
C LYS A 47 -30.70 4.82 -29.74
N GLN A 48 -31.72 5.45 -29.15
CA GLN A 48 -32.48 4.84 -28.05
C GLN A 48 -33.09 3.49 -28.45
N SER A 49 -33.46 3.31 -29.72
CA SER A 49 -33.99 2.02 -30.24
C SER A 49 -32.99 0.86 -30.13
N VAL A 50 -31.70 1.12 -30.34
CA VAL A 50 -30.64 0.10 -30.20
C VAL A 50 -30.49 -0.28 -28.73
N ILE A 51 -30.48 0.70 -27.83
CA ILE A 51 -30.41 0.42 -26.38
C ILE A 51 -31.65 -0.32 -25.90
N ASN A 52 -32.84 0.07 -26.37
CA ASN A 52 -34.08 -0.59 -26.02
C ASN A 52 -34.17 -2.05 -26.51
N SER A 53 -33.37 -2.42 -27.52
CA SER A 53 -33.26 -3.80 -28.00
C SER A 53 -32.45 -4.72 -27.07
N ILE A 54 -31.63 -4.12 -26.20
CA ILE A 54 -30.83 -4.82 -25.20
C ILE A 54 -31.73 -5.25 -24.05
N PRO A 55 -31.56 -6.46 -23.46
CA PRO A 55 -32.36 -6.87 -22.31
C PRO A 55 -32.25 -5.87 -21.15
N LYS A 56 -33.38 -5.56 -20.50
CA LYS A 56 -33.48 -4.50 -19.48
C LYS A 56 -32.43 -4.56 -18.38
N ASN A 57 -32.01 -5.76 -17.97
CA ASN A 57 -31.00 -5.97 -16.93
C ASN A 57 -29.56 -5.64 -17.38
N PHE A 58 -29.32 -5.46 -18.68
CA PHE A 58 -28.02 -5.10 -19.25
C PHE A 58 -27.97 -3.66 -19.75
N GLN A 59 -29.10 -3.02 -20.09
CA GLN A 59 -29.15 -1.67 -20.65
C GLN A 59 -28.30 -0.63 -19.89
N VAL A 60 -28.37 -0.64 -18.57
CA VAL A 60 -27.57 0.26 -17.71
C VAL A 60 -26.10 -0.20 -17.63
N LYS A 61 -25.84 -1.52 -17.66
CA LYS A 61 -24.49 -2.10 -17.60
C LYS A 61 -23.65 -1.77 -18.82
N GLU A 62 -24.28 -1.59 -19.99
CA GLU A 62 -23.62 -1.15 -21.22
C GLU A 62 -22.81 0.13 -21.00
N PHE A 63 -23.30 1.06 -20.19
CA PHE A 63 -22.62 2.33 -19.92
C PHE A 63 -21.54 2.26 -18.83
N PHE A 64 -21.42 1.13 -18.10
CA PHE A 64 -20.51 1.01 -16.95
C PHE A 64 -19.40 -0.04 -17.12
N ASN A 65 -19.43 -0.79 -18.21
CA ASN A 65 -18.43 -1.77 -18.56
C ASN A 65 -17.87 -1.46 -19.95
N LYS A 66 -16.54 -1.29 -20.06
CA LYS A 66 -15.88 -0.91 -21.31
C LYS A 66 -16.18 -1.86 -22.46
N GLY A 67 -16.17 -3.17 -22.19
CA GLY A 67 -16.43 -4.20 -23.21
C GLY A 67 -17.85 -4.12 -23.74
N LEU A 68 -18.82 -4.04 -22.83
CA LEU A 68 -20.24 -3.87 -23.20
C LEU A 68 -20.46 -2.55 -23.95
N PHE A 69 -19.91 -1.43 -23.44
CA PHE A 69 -20.02 -0.14 -24.11
C PHE A 69 -19.49 -0.19 -25.55
N GLN A 70 -18.35 -0.86 -25.77
CA GLN A 70 -17.81 -1.04 -27.13
C GLN A 70 -18.75 -1.87 -28.00
N SER A 71 -19.36 -2.92 -27.46
CA SER A 71 -20.41 -3.69 -28.16
C SER A 71 -21.63 -2.84 -28.48
N LEU A 72 -22.07 -1.97 -27.56
CA LEU A 72 -23.15 -1.01 -27.80
C LEU A 72 -22.81 -0.07 -28.95
N ILE A 73 -21.60 0.52 -28.95
CA ILE A 73 -21.14 1.38 -30.04
C ILE A 73 -21.16 0.64 -31.38
N ASN A 74 -20.61 -0.58 -31.42
CA ASN A 74 -20.57 -1.40 -32.63
C ASN A 74 -21.98 -1.78 -33.12
N SER A 75 -22.95 -1.93 -32.21
CA SER A 75 -24.34 -2.27 -32.53
C SER A 75 -25.10 -1.13 -33.24
N HIS A 76 -24.52 0.07 -33.33
CA HIS A 76 -25.08 1.16 -34.12
C HIS A 76 -24.74 1.05 -35.63
N GLY A 77 -23.92 0.06 -36.03
CA GLY A 77 -23.56 -0.25 -37.42
C GLY A 77 -22.29 0.43 -37.91
N LEU A 78 -22.00 0.31 -39.22
CA LEU A 78 -20.93 1.05 -39.89
C LEU A 78 -21.34 2.52 -40.02
N ILE A 79 -21.16 3.29 -38.95
CA ILE A 79 -21.40 4.73 -38.94
C ILE A 79 -20.06 5.43 -39.17
N GLU A 80 -20.04 6.40 -40.09
CA GLU A 80 -18.89 7.29 -40.26
C GLU A 80 -18.60 8.00 -38.93
N THR A 81 -17.44 7.73 -38.37
CA THR A 81 -16.96 8.41 -37.16
C THR A 81 -16.71 9.87 -37.49
N LYS A 82 -17.46 10.77 -36.85
CA LYS A 82 -17.25 12.22 -37.02
C LYS A 82 -16.03 12.67 -36.22
N ASN A 83 -15.43 13.78 -36.60
CA ASN A 83 -14.50 14.47 -35.70
C ASN A 83 -15.31 15.19 -34.60
N LEU A 84 -14.62 15.64 -33.55
CA LEU A 84 -15.27 16.21 -32.37
C LEU A 84 -16.01 17.53 -32.66
N VAL A 85 -15.49 18.35 -33.58
CA VAL A 85 -16.09 19.63 -33.97
C VAL A 85 -17.42 19.37 -34.69
N ASP A 86 -17.42 18.50 -35.69
CA ASP A 86 -18.63 18.14 -36.43
C ASP A 86 -19.66 17.47 -35.52
N ALA A 87 -19.22 16.56 -34.65
CA ALA A 87 -20.11 15.91 -33.69
C ALA A 87 -20.76 16.90 -32.71
N THR A 88 -20.03 17.94 -32.31
CA THR A 88 -20.55 19.02 -31.45
C THR A 88 -21.56 19.87 -32.21
N ASN A 89 -21.19 20.36 -33.40
CA ASN A 89 -22.03 21.21 -34.24
C ASN A 89 -23.34 20.52 -34.68
N GLU A 90 -23.30 19.21 -34.90
CA GLU A 90 -24.48 18.43 -35.26
C GLU A 90 -25.34 17.98 -34.06
N GLY A 91 -24.94 18.35 -32.84
CA GLY A 91 -25.67 18.00 -31.61
C GLY A 91 -25.62 16.51 -31.27
N ILE A 92 -24.59 15.78 -31.71
CA ILE A 92 -24.37 14.37 -31.35
C ILE A 92 -24.06 14.26 -29.86
N VAL A 93 -23.23 15.15 -29.32
CA VAL A 93 -22.90 15.21 -27.88
C VAL A 93 -24.17 15.33 -27.05
N ASP A 94 -25.04 16.28 -27.39
CA ASP A 94 -26.31 16.49 -26.68
C ASP A 94 -27.24 15.27 -26.76
N ASN A 95 -27.35 14.69 -27.95
CA ASN A 95 -28.14 13.48 -28.17
C ASN A 95 -27.64 12.34 -27.28
N ASN A 96 -26.32 12.12 -27.24
CA ASN A 96 -25.73 11.02 -26.51
C ASN A 96 -25.86 11.23 -25.00
N ILE A 97 -25.70 12.47 -24.49
CA ILE A 97 -25.98 12.79 -23.09
C ILE A 97 -27.43 12.46 -22.75
N LYS A 98 -28.38 12.90 -23.58
CA LYS A 98 -29.81 12.65 -23.37
C LYS A 98 -30.12 11.15 -23.29
N VAL A 99 -29.62 10.38 -24.27
CA VAL A 99 -29.80 8.92 -24.33
C VAL A 99 -29.18 8.22 -23.12
N THR A 100 -27.99 8.62 -22.69
CA THR A 100 -27.36 8.10 -21.48
C THR A 100 -28.21 8.42 -20.25
N LEU A 101 -28.65 9.66 -20.06
CA LEU A 101 -29.49 10.05 -18.93
C LEU A 101 -30.81 9.29 -18.88
N ASP A 102 -31.49 9.13 -20.02
CA ASP A 102 -32.76 8.40 -20.11
C ASP A 102 -32.60 6.92 -19.78
N THR A 103 -31.43 6.35 -20.07
CA THR A 103 -31.11 4.96 -19.75
C THR A 103 -30.71 4.78 -18.28
N LEU A 104 -29.90 5.69 -17.73
CA LEU A 104 -29.41 5.61 -16.36
C LEU A 104 -30.47 5.98 -15.32
N PHE A 105 -31.33 6.94 -15.66
CA PHE A 105 -32.28 7.54 -14.72
C PHE A 105 -33.72 7.54 -15.27
N PRO A 106 -34.28 6.38 -15.65
CA PRO A 106 -35.67 6.33 -16.08
C PRO A 106 -36.59 6.73 -14.92
N THR A 107 -37.70 7.39 -15.22
CA THR A 107 -38.76 7.64 -14.23
C THR A 107 -39.20 6.33 -13.60
N ASN A 108 -39.42 6.34 -12.28
CA ASN A 108 -39.68 5.15 -11.46
C ASN A 108 -38.50 4.15 -11.37
N GLY A 109 -37.32 4.53 -11.90
CA GLY A 109 -36.06 3.84 -11.62
C GLY A 109 -35.62 4.02 -10.17
N ILE A 110 -34.69 3.18 -9.72
CA ILE A 110 -34.15 3.21 -8.35
C ILE A 110 -32.72 3.75 -8.38
N ILE A 111 -32.43 4.69 -7.50
CA ILE A 111 -31.09 5.17 -7.19
C ILE A 111 -30.81 5.00 -5.69
N TYR A 112 -29.58 4.64 -5.35
CA TYR A 112 -29.12 4.41 -3.99
C TYR A 112 -28.23 5.57 -3.55
N ILE A 113 -28.63 6.24 -2.47
CA ILE A 113 -27.87 7.32 -1.84
C ILE A 113 -27.61 6.90 -0.40
N ASN A 114 -26.34 6.82 -0.01
CA ASN A 114 -25.92 6.33 1.31
C ASN A 114 -26.56 4.97 1.69
N LYS A 115 -26.59 4.02 0.74
CA LYS A 115 -27.21 2.68 0.88
C LYS A 115 -28.73 2.66 1.05
N GLU A 116 -29.39 3.81 1.06
CA GLU A 116 -30.85 3.89 1.07
C GLU A 116 -31.38 3.99 -0.36
N ALA A 117 -32.47 3.28 -0.64
CA ALA A 117 -33.12 3.32 -1.94
C ALA A 117 -34.04 4.54 -2.05
N TYR A 118 -33.90 5.25 -3.16
CA TYR A 118 -34.76 6.33 -3.60
C TYR A 118 -35.29 6.00 -4.98
N VAL A 119 -36.54 6.35 -5.21
CA VAL A 119 -37.17 6.23 -6.51
C VAL A 119 -37.09 7.57 -7.23
N ILE A 120 -36.77 7.50 -8.52
CA ILE A 120 -36.58 8.66 -9.39
C ILE A 120 -37.96 9.15 -9.83
N ALA A 121 -38.36 10.31 -9.31
CA ALA A 121 -39.61 10.95 -9.68
C ALA A 121 -39.45 11.76 -10.97
N ASP A 122 -38.35 12.50 -11.09
CA ASP A 122 -38.07 13.36 -12.23
C ASP A 122 -36.57 13.55 -12.44
N VAL A 123 -36.15 13.68 -13.69
CA VAL A 123 -34.78 14.04 -14.08
C VAL A 123 -34.85 15.13 -15.12
N GLN A 124 -34.14 16.21 -14.87
CA GLN A 124 -34.16 17.37 -15.73
C GLN A 124 -32.74 17.86 -16.02
N TRP A 125 -32.36 17.86 -17.29
CA TRP A 125 -31.09 18.37 -17.82
C TRP A 125 -31.36 19.39 -18.91
N THR A 126 -30.53 20.42 -19.00
CA THR A 126 -30.64 21.46 -20.03
C THR A 126 -29.76 21.07 -21.21
N LYS A 127 -30.35 20.90 -22.41
CA LYS A 127 -29.58 20.63 -23.63
C LYS A 127 -28.50 21.69 -23.80
N GLY A 128 -27.27 21.29 -24.14
CA GLY A 128 -26.15 22.22 -24.26
C GLY A 128 -25.55 22.69 -22.94
N ASP A 129 -26.07 22.27 -21.78
CA ASP A 129 -25.45 22.53 -20.47
C ASP A 129 -24.47 21.40 -20.14
N TRP A 130 -23.32 21.45 -20.81
CA TRP A 130 -22.20 20.56 -20.61
C TRP A 130 -20.89 21.30 -20.83
N LYS A 131 -19.82 20.84 -20.21
CA LYS A 131 -18.46 21.30 -20.52
C LYS A 131 -17.50 20.12 -20.63
N ILE A 132 -16.42 20.31 -21.35
CA ILE A 132 -15.23 19.46 -21.29
C ILE A 132 -14.30 20.06 -20.24
N ASP A 133 -13.88 19.24 -19.30
CA ASP A 133 -12.92 19.66 -18.27
C ASP A 133 -11.94 18.52 -18.00
N LYS A 134 -10.84 18.83 -17.33
CA LYS A 134 -9.88 17.82 -16.85
C LYS A 134 -10.59 16.86 -15.90
N LYS A 135 -10.27 15.58 -16.00
CA LYS A 135 -10.75 14.56 -15.06
C LYS A 135 -10.25 14.91 -13.66
N ILE A 136 -11.09 15.60 -12.89
CA ILE A 136 -10.83 15.87 -11.47
C ILE A 136 -10.90 14.52 -10.78
N GLN A 137 -9.73 13.93 -10.50
CA GLN A 137 -9.64 12.77 -9.63
C GLN A 137 -10.07 13.21 -8.24
N GLU A 138 -11.34 12.93 -7.91
CA GLU A 138 -11.69 12.82 -6.51
C GLU A 138 -10.82 11.70 -5.96
N LEU A 139 -10.05 12.03 -4.93
CA LEU A 139 -9.18 11.10 -4.24
C LEU A 139 -9.84 9.75 -3.87
N PRO A 140 -11.17 9.51 -3.81
CA PRO A 140 -11.68 8.19 -3.45
C PRO A 140 -11.53 7.04 -4.47
N ASN A 141 -11.12 7.24 -5.73
CA ASN A 141 -11.16 6.15 -6.73
C ASN A 141 -9.89 5.99 -7.60
N ILE A 142 -8.73 6.45 -7.14
CA ILE A 142 -7.51 5.69 -7.42
C ILE A 142 -7.64 4.43 -6.58
N ARG A 143 -7.31 3.25 -7.11
CA ARG A 143 -7.19 2.05 -6.27
C ARG A 143 -6.18 2.37 -5.15
N PHE A 144 -6.65 2.81 -3.99
CA PHE A 144 -5.82 3.18 -2.83
C PHE A 144 -4.89 2.04 -2.41
N ASN A 145 -5.24 0.82 -2.81
CA ASN A 145 -4.49 -0.40 -2.64
C ASN A 145 -3.21 -0.45 -3.51
N ARG A 146 -2.94 0.54 -4.36
CA ARG A 146 -1.78 0.59 -5.29
C ARG A 146 -0.91 1.84 -5.18
N ILE A 147 -1.36 2.93 -4.54
CA ILE A 147 -0.55 4.15 -4.36
C ILE A 147 -0.64 4.57 -2.89
N THR A 148 0.42 4.27 -2.15
CA THR A 148 0.58 4.53 -0.70
C THR A 148 1.36 5.80 -0.38
N ASP A 149 1.99 6.43 -1.38
CA ASP A 149 2.74 7.68 -1.23
C ASP A 149 1.84 8.90 -1.53
N PRO A 150 1.51 9.76 -0.53
CA PRO A 150 0.73 10.99 -0.73
C PRO A 150 1.38 11.96 -1.72
N PHE A 151 2.71 11.95 -1.85
CA PHE A 151 3.42 12.77 -2.81
C PHE A 151 3.27 12.21 -4.22
N LEU A 152 3.39 10.90 -4.43
CA LEU A 152 3.08 10.25 -5.70
C LEU A 152 1.60 10.41 -6.09
N LEU A 153 0.70 10.35 -5.10
CA LEU A 153 -0.72 10.62 -5.33
C LEU A 153 -0.94 12.08 -5.76
N SER A 154 -0.27 13.02 -5.10
CA SER A 154 -0.32 14.44 -5.46
C SER A 154 0.37 14.75 -6.79
N SER A 155 1.47 14.04 -7.13
CA SER A 155 2.25 14.25 -8.35
C SER A 155 1.58 13.57 -9.54
N LEU A 156 1.01 12.38 -9.39
CA LEU A 156 0.17 11.74 -10.40
C LEU A 156 -1.13 12.52 -10.59
N ALA A 157 -1.74 13.03 -9.52
CA ALA A 157 -2.88 13.92 -9.63
C ALA A 157 -2.49 15.21 -10.37
N LYS A 158 -1.34 15.81 -10.05
CA LYS A 158 -0.80 16.99 -10.72
C LYS A 158 -0.42 16.71 -12.18
N GLN A 159 0.20 15.58 -12.49
CA GLN A 159 0.58 15.17 -13.84
C GLN A 159 -0.65 14.89 -14.70
N LYS A 160 -1.68 14.24 -14.16
CA LYS A 160 -2.96 14.05 -14.84
C LYS A 160 -3.71 15.36 -15.02
N GLN A 161 -3.63 16.28 -14.05
CA GLN A 161 -4.16 17.64 -14.20
C GLN A 161 -3.44 18.40 -15.32
N LEU A 162 -2.11 18.37 -15.35
CA LEU A 162 -1.30 19.02 -16.39
C LEU A 162 -1.54 18.40 -17.77
N SER A 163 -1.56 17.07 -17.86
CA SER A 163 -1.89 16.38 -19.11
C SER A 163 -3.32 16.66 -19.57
N GLY A 164 -4.29 16.74 -18.65
CA GLY A 164 -5.65 17.17 -18.96
C GLY A 164 -5.72 18.62 -19.46
N GLU A 165 -4.95 19.53 -18.88
CA GLU A 165 -4.84 20.92 -19.32
C GLU A 165 -4.22 21.04 -20.72
N GLU A 166 -3.19 20.25 -21.02
CA GLU A 166 -2.60 20.18 -22.36
C GLU A 166 -3.56 19.58 -23.39
N GLU A 167 -4.34 18.57 -23.02
CA GLU A 167 -5.39 18.00 -23.87
C GLU A 167 -6.48 19.03 -24.18
N MET A 168 -6.94 19.78 -23.17
CA MET A 168 -7.91 20.86 -23.37
C MET A 168 -7.40 21.97 -24.28
N LYS A 169 -6.13 22.38 -24.14
CA LYS A 169 -5.52 23.41 -24.99
C LYS A 169 -5.46 23.02 -26.48
N LYS A 170 -5.51 21.72 -26.79
CA LYS A 170 -5.53 21.19 -28.17
C LYS A 170 -6.94 21.14 -28.76
N LEU A 171 -7.98 21.41 -27.96
CA LEU A 171 -9.36 21.48 -28.44
C LEU A 171 -9.72 22.91 -28.84
N PRO A 172 -10.48 23.09 -29.93
CA PRO A 172 -11.10 24.38 -30.25
C PRO A 172 -11.96 24.91 -29.09
N GLU A 173 -11.97 26.22 -28.88
CA GLU A 173 -12.68 26.85 -27.76
C GLU A 173 -14.20 26.64 -27.84
N ASP A 174 -14.74 26.60 -29.05
CA ASP A 174 -16.16 26.37 -29.36
C ASP A 174 -16.63 24.93 -29.09
N VAL A 175 -15.72 23.97 -28.89
CA VAL A 175 -16.07 22.59 -28.47
C VAL A 175 -15.88 22.34 -26.98
N LEU A 176 -15.26 23.26 -26.23
CA LEU A 176 -15.02 23.10 -24.80
C LEU A 176 -16.31 23.24 -23.99
N PHE A 177 -17.29 23.98 -24.50
CA PHE A 177 -18.53 24.29 -23.81
C PHE A 177 -19.72 24.03 -24.72
N GLY A 178 -20.77 23.45 -24.16
CA GLY A 178 -22.06 23.41 -24.82
C GLY A 178 -22.70 24.80 -24.89
N PRO A 179 -23.61 25.03 -25.84
CA PRO A 179 -24.15 26.36 -26.14
C PRO A 179 -24.93 27.00 -24.98
N ASN A 180 -25.36 26.22 -24.00
CA ASN A 180 -26.13 26.70 -22.84
C ASN A 180 -25.35 26.57 -21.52
N TYR A 181 -24.05 26.25 -21.57
CA TYR A 181 -23.22 26.18 -20.39
C TYR A 181 -22.87 27.59 -19.91
N SER A 182 -23.16 27.86 -18.64
CA SER A 182 -22.78 29.13 -17.98
C SER A 182 -21.77 28.84 -16.86
N PRO A 183 -20.53 29.34 -16.97
CA PRO A 183 -19.54 29.13 -15.92
C PRO A 183 -19.99 29.81 -14.61
N PRO A 184 -19.79 29.18 -13.44
CA PRO A 184 -20.09 29.83 -12.17
C PRO A 184 -19.22 31.09 -11.99
N GLU A 185 -19.84 32.21 -11.61
CA GLU A 185 -19.11 33.45 -11.32
C GLU A 185 -18.03 33.22 -10.26
N PRO A 186 -16.81 33.76 -10.44
CA PRO A 186 -15.75 33.63 -9.46
C PRO A 186 -16.18 34.28 -8.14
N THR A 187 -16.27 33.49 -7.07
CA THR A 187 -16.52 34.00 -5.71
C THR A 187 -15.46 35.05 -5.35
N PRO A 188 -15.83 36.25 -4.85
CA PRO A 188 -14.87 37.28 -4.47
C PRO A 188 -13.97 36.75 -3.34
N SER A 189 -12.67 36.74 -3.62
CA SER A 189 -11.63 36.28 -2.69
C SER A 189 -11.67 37.10 -1.40
N ALA A 190 -11.68 36.43 -0.24
CA ALA A 190 -11.54 37.07 1.06
C ALA A 190 -10.17 37.80 1.17
N PRO A 191 -10.09 38.94 1.88
CA PRO A 191 -8.85 39.72 1.98
C PRO A 191 -7.73 38.89 2.64
N GLN A 192 -6.60 38.70 1.95
CA GLN A 192 -5.41 38.07 2.51
C GLN A 192 -4.69 39.04 3.45
N ALA A 193 -4.30 38.55 4.63
CA ALA A 193 -3.41 39.26 5.55
C ALA A 193 -1.99 39.41 4.94
N PRO A 194 -1.28 40.52 5.20
CA PRO A 194 0.02 40.79 4.59
C PRO A 194 1.11 39.84 5.11
N LEU A 195 1.92 39.29 4.20
CA LEU A 195 3.11 38.50 4.51
C LEU A 195 4.25 39.38 5.06
N PRO A 196 5.10 38.84 5.96
CA PRO A 196 6.29 39.54 6.45
C PRO A 196 7.44 39.52 5.42
N SER A 197 8.13 40.65 5.33
CA SER A 197 9.24 40.94 4.42
C SER A 197 10.49 40.09 4.70
N ALA A 198 11.13 39.59 3.64
CA ALA A 198 12.37 38.80 3.72
C ALA A 198 13.61 39.67 4.06
N PRO A 199 14.66 39.10 4.71
CA PRO A 199 15.90 39.83 5.02
C PRO A 199 16.78 40.03 3.78
N GLN A 200 17.35 41.22 3.64
CA GLN A 200 18.29 41.58 2.57
C GLN A 200 19.68 40.96 2.81
N ALA A 201 20.33 40.53 1.73
CA ALA A 201 21.68 39.97 1.71
C ALA A 201 22.78 41.06 1.82
N PRO A 202 23.96 40.77 2.40
CA PRO A 202 25.05 41.74 2.49
C PRO A 202 25.84 41.88 1.18
N LEU A 203 26.29 43.12 0.92
CA LEU A 203 27.16 43.54 -0.19
C LEU A 203 28.59 42.95 -0.10
N PRO A 204 29.30 42.80 -1.23
CA PRO A 204 30.66 42.24 -1.27
C PRO A 204 31.76 43.30 -0.99
N LEU A 205 32.83 42.86 -0.31
CA LEU A 205 34.06 43.65 -0.10
C LEU A 205 35.11 43.41 -1.21
N PRO A 206 36.06 44.36 -1.42
CA PRO A 206 36.88 44.47 -2.62
C PRO A 206 38.21 43.72 -2.57
N SER A 207 38.69 43.38 -3.77
CA SER A 207 39.91 42.63 -4.09
C SER A 207 41.21 43.44 -3.90
N ALA A 208 42.31 42.74 -3.57
CA ALA A 208 43.69 43.23 -3.64
C ALA A 208 44.64 42.08 -4.12
N PRO A 209 45.91 42.33 -4.50
CA PRO A 209 46.34 42.23 -5.90
C PRO A 209 47.29 41.06 -6.22
N GLN A 210 47.38 40.77 -7.52
CA GLN A 210 48.27 39.79 -8.15
C GLN A 210 49.76 40.14 -8.00
N THR A 211 50.61 39.12 -7.86
CA THR A 211 52.05 39.21 -8.17
C THR A 211 52.41 38.08 -9.14
N GLN A 212 52.99 38.46 -10.28
CA GLN A 212 53.54 37.58 -11.34
C GLN A 212 54.97 37.16 -11.00
N LEU A 213 55.44 36.04 -11.60
CA LEU A 213 56.78 35.79 -12.20
C LEU A 213 56.80 34.33 -12.74
N LEU A 214 56.70 34.12 -14.05
CA LEU A 214 57.76 33.83 -15.06
C LEU A 214 58.60 32.55 -14.76
N SER A 215 58.29 31.42 -15.43
CA SER A 215 58.91 30.86 -16.65
C SER A 215 60.13 29.95 -16.41
N THR A 216 60.08 28.71 -16.95
CA THR A 216 61.00 28.16 -17.99
C THR A 216 60.70 26.68 -18.25
N GLN A 217 60.46 26.34 -19.52
CA GLN A 217 60.74 25.02 -20.13
C GLN A 217 62.25 24.95 -20.51
N PRO A 218 62.88 23.82 -20.98
CA PRO A 218 62.29 22.69 -21.73
C PRO A 218 62.87 21.25 -21.52
N SER A 219 62.15 20.28 -22.10
CA SER A 219 62.54 19.01 -22.79
C SER A 219 63.59 18.04 -22.21
N GLN A 220 63.26 16.73 -22.16
CA GLN A 220 63.81 15.69 -23.07
C GLN A 220 63.36 14.24 -22.74
N ASN A 221 63.38 13.41 -23.78
CA ASN A 221 63.10 11.98 -23.88
C ASN A 221 63.98 11.09 -22.98
N LEU A 222 63.53 9.88 -22.60
CA LEU A 222 64.01 8.60 -23.17
C LEU A 222 63.52 7.34 -22.42
N SER A 223 63.30 6.35 -23.27
CA SER A 223 62.98 4.93 -23.16
C SER A 223 63.92 4.03 -22.31
N ASN A 224 63.30 2.98 -21.76
CA ASN A 224 63.71 1.55 -21.66
C ASN A 224 64.83 1.02 -20.75
N ASN A 225 64.46 -0.15 -20.18
CA ASN A 225 65.25 -1.31 -19.75
C ASN A 225 65.97 -1.26 -18.40
N GLN A 226 65.59 -2.18 -17.50
CA GLN A 226 66.43 -3.34 -17.19
C GLN A 226 65.67 -4.46 -16.47
N ARG A 227 66.06 -5.68 -16.83
CA ARG A 227 65.45 -6.98 -16.56
C ARG A 227 66.54 -7.87 -15.92
N ILE A 228 66.12 -8.78 -15.02
CA ILE A 228 66.75 -10.07 -14.66
C ILE A 228 67.94 -10.08 -13.65
N LYS A 229 67.74 -10.76 -12.50
CA LYS A 229 68.31 -12.10 -12.12
C LYS A 229 67.84 -12.47 -10.70
N LEU A 230 67.03 -13.53 -10.47
CA LEU A 230 67.33 -14.98 -10.39
C LEU A 230 67.80 -15.43 -8.99
N LEU A 231 67.01 -16.28 -8.30
CA LEU A 231 67.48 -17.57 -7.76
C LEU A 231 66.32 -18.42 -7.18
N GLN A 232 66.36 -19.69 -7.57
CA GLN A 232 65.49 -20.81 -7.25
C GLN A 232 65.80 -21.38 -5.86
N GLN A 233 64.87 -22.08 -5.21
CA GLN A 233 65.11 -23.42 -4.65
C GLN A 233 63.84 -24.11 -4.14
N SER A 234 63.95 -25.43 -4.02
CA SER A 234 62.95 -26.48 -4.23
C SER A 234 62.46 -27.19 -2.96
N VAL A 235 61.16 -27.49 -2.96
CA VAL A 235 60.43 -28.71 -2.52
C VAL A 235 61.12 -29.75 -1.60
N SER A 236 60.47 -30.10 -0.47
CA SER A 236 60.19 -31.49 -0.02
C SER A 236 59.20 -31.57 1.17
N PRO A 237 58.57 -32.73 1.44
CA PRO A 237 57.14 -32.84 1.81
C PRO A 237 56.89 -33.20 3.28
N SER A 238 55.68 -32.95 3.80
CA SER A 238 55.20 -33.54 5.05
C SER A 238 53.68 -33.73 5.08
N ALA A 239 53.29 -34.79 5.78
CA ALA A 239 52.05 -35.54 5.78
C ALA A 239 50.86 -34.84 6.51
N PRO A 240 49.64 -35.44 6.52
CA PRO A 240 48.39 -34.75 6.85
C PRO A 240 48.07 -34.77 8.35
N ILE A 241 47.49 -33.69 8.87
CA ILE A 241 46.94 -33.64 10.23
C ILE A 241 45.52 -33.07 10.22
N GLU A 242 44.71 -33.72 11.06
CA GLU A 242 43.28 -33.64 11.32
C GLU A 242 42.71 -32.25 11.64
N GLY A 243 41.40 -32.15 11.44
CA GLY A 243 40.61 -30.94 11.60
C GLY A 243 40.54 -30.40 13.03
N SER A 244 40.61 -29.07 13.14
CA SER A 244 40.31 -28.32 14.35
C SER A 244 39.32 -27.21 14.04
N GLN A 245 38.26 -27.15 14.85
CA GLN A 245 37.18 -26.15 14.77
C GLN A 245 37.70 -24.80 15.30
N ASN A 246 37.65 -23.77 14.46
CA ASN A 246 37.91 -22.38 14.89
C ASN A 246 36.74 -21.84 15.73
N LYS A 247 36.92 -21.80 17.05
CA LYS A 247 36.19 -20.90 17.96
C LYS A 247 36.91 -19.54 17.98
N PHE A 248 36.18 -18.46 17.75
CA PHE A 248 36.66 -17.09 18.01
C PHE A 248 37.00 -16.92 19.50
N PRO A 249 38.15 -16.33 19.86
CA PRO A 249 38.48 -16.04 21.25
C PRO A 249 37.79 -14.75 21.72
N GLN A 250 36.93 -14.84 22.73
CA GLN A 250 36.57 -13.69 23.55
C GLN A 250 37.71 -13.38 24.51
N LYS A 251 38.41 -12.25 24.31
CA LYS A 251 39.35 -11.69 25.27
C LYS A 251 38.64 -10.57 26.03
N TYR A 252 38.25 -10.84 27.28
CA TYR A 252 37.95 -9.78 28.24
C TYR A 252 39.28 -9.20 28.73
N LEU A 253 39.50 -7.90 28.52
CA LEU A 253 40.59 -7.18 29.19
C LEU A 253 40.09 -6.69 30.56
N PRO A 254 40.94 -6.74 31.61
CA PRO A 254 40.59 -6.24 32.93
C PRO A 254 40.49 -4.71 32.92
N ILE A 255 39.48 -4.19 33.62
CA ILE A 255 39.24 -2.76 33.82
C ILE A 255 40.32 -2.20 34.75
N MET A 256 41.14 -1.27 34.26
CA MET A 256 41.93 -0.38 35.12
C MET A 256 41.11 0.87 35.47
N PRO A 257 41.24 1.43 36.69
CA PRO A 257 40.60 2.69 37.04
C PRO A 257 41.22 3.85 36.23
N PRO A 258 40.43 4.86 35.84
CA PRO A 258 40.92 5.96 35.01
C PRO A 258 41.88 6.86 35.81
N PRO A 259 42.93 7.42 35.16
CA PRO A 259 43.79 8.41 35.77
C PRO A 259 43.03 9.74 35.96
N PRO A 260 43.40 10.55 36.98
CA PRO A 260 42.76 11.84 37.24
C PRO A 260 43.03 12.80 36.06
N GLN A 261 41.95 13.35 35.48
CA GLN A 261 42.06 14.38 34.46
C GLN A 261 42.52 15.73 35.06
N PRO A 262 43.37 16.49 34.36
CA PRO A 262 43.74 17.84 34.77
C PRO A 262 42.61 18.83 34.49
N SER A 263 42.38 19.74 35.44
CA SER A 263 41.38 20.80 35.39
C SER A 263 41.61 21.71 34.18
N ALA A 264 40.62 21.82 33.29
CA ALA A 264 40.57 22.82 32.23
C ALA A 264 39.83 24.08 32.71
N PRO A 265 40.14 25.27 32.16
CA PRO A 265 39.80 26.55 32.75
C PRO A 265 38.34 26.96 32.52
N ILE A 266 37.84 27.70 33.50
CA ILE A 266 36.53 28.33 33.57
C ILE A 266 36.37 29.28 32.37
N ILE A 267 35.33 29.03 31.55
CA ILE A 267 34.82 29.97 30.56
C ILE A 267 33.40 30.32 31.01
N GLU A 268 33.17 31.61 31.22
CA GLU A 268 31.91 32.21 31.69
C GLU A 268 30.74 31.90 30.75
N GLU A 269 29.64 31.47 31.38
CA GLU A 269 28.32 31.26 30.78
C GLU A 269 27.76 32.58 30.22
N LYS A 270 27.25 32.52 29.00
CA LYS A 270 26.17 33.41 28.55
C LYS A 270 24.88 32.62 28.59
N GLU A 271 23.98 33.07 29.45
CA GLU A 271 22.57 32.69 29.51
C GLU A 271 21.92 32.93 28.13
N GLU A 272 21.44 31.85 27.50
CA GLU A 272 20.41 31.91 26.48
C GLU A 272 19.26 31.00 26.93
N ASP A 273 18.05 31.56 26.83
CA ASP A 273 16.84 31.18 27.53
C ASP A 273 16.41 29.70 27.37
N GLU A 274 16.16 29.06 28.51
CA GLU A 274 15.41 27.80 28.61
C GLU A 274 13.93 28.04 28.29
N ASP A 275 13.53 27.85 27.03
CA ASP A 275 12.12 27.68 26.68
C ASP A 275 11.64 26.26 27.02
N GLU A 276 10.82 26.21 28.07
CA GLU A 276 9.84 25.20 28.47
C GLU A 276 9.96 23.78 27.87
N THR A 277 10.49 22.87 28.68
CA THR A 277 10.34 21.42 28.51
C THR A 277 8.87 20.99 28.68
N GLU A 278 8.08 21.09 27.61
CA GLU A 278 6.83 20.33 27.51
C GLU A 278 7.16 18.83 27.55
N ASN A 279 6.90 18.25 28.72
CA ASN A 279 6.93 16.82 29.03
C ASN A 279 5.80 16.08 28.27
N SER A 280 5.73 16.25 26.95
CA SER A 280 4.77 15.56 26.09
C SER A 280 5.17 14.09 26.02
N THR A 281 4.44 13.24 26.74
CA THR A 281 4.61 11.80 26.67
C THR A 281 4.32 11.38 25.23
N TYR A 282 5.36 11.13 24.43
CA TYR A 282 5.24 10.71 23.05
C TYR A 282 4.44 9.39 22.99
N GLU A 283 3.16 9.48 22.66
CA GLU A 283 2.31 8.32 22.50
C GLU A 283 2.53 7.75 21.10
N THR A 284 3.11 6.54 21.01
CA THR A 284 3.22 5.82 19.74
C THR A 284 1.83 5.47 19.22
N LYS A 285 1.25 6.38 18.42
CA LYS A 285 -0.08 6.23 17.84
C LYS A 285 0.01 5.33 16.61
N LEU A 286 -0.24 4.04 16.81
CA LEU A 286 -0.31 3.06 15.72
C LEU A 286 -1.55 3.30 14.84
N ILE A 287 -1.35 3.60 13.55
CA ILE A 287 -2.43 3.90 12.59
C ILE A 287 -2.71 2.67 11.74
N ASN A 288 -3.93 2.13 11.79
CA ASN A 288 -4.29 0.92 11.04
C ASN A 288 -4.21 1.13 9.53
N SER A 289 -3.50 0.25 8.83
CA SER A 289 -3.43 0.22 7.37
C SER A 289 -4.62 -0.54 6.78
N VAL A 290 -5.67 0.18 6.36
CA VAL A 290 -6.92 -0.45 5.89
C VAL A 290 -6.68 -1.39 4.70
N ALA A 291 -5.85 -0.96 3.73
CA ALA A 291 -5.56 -1.73 2.53
C ALA A 291 -4.80 -3.03 2.85
N SER A 292 -3.69 -2.95 3.58
CA SER A 292 -2.87 -4.11 3.92
C SER A 292 -3.63 -5.10 4.81
N ASN A 293 -4.41 -4.61 5.78
CA ASN A 293 -5.27 -5.45 6.60
C ASN A 293 -6.28 -6.23 5.75
N LYS A 294 -6.91 -5.58 4.78
CA LYS A 294 -7.85 -6.23 3.86
C LYS A 294 -7.13 -7.30 3.02
N THR A 295 -5.97 -6.98 2.45
CA THR A 295 -5.17 -7.92 1.64
C THR A 295 -4.80 -9.19 2.41
N VAL A 296 -4.28 -9.05 3.65
CA VAL A 296 -3.94 -10.21 4.50
C VAL A 296 -5.17 -11.01 4.89
N LYS A 297 -6.28 -10.35 5.25
CA LYS A 297 -7.52 -11.05 5.61
C LYS A 297 -8.10 -11.82 4.43
N ASP A 298 -8.22 -11.18 3.27
CA ASP A 298 -8.74 -11.80 2.05
C ASP A 298 -7.89 -13.01 1.61
N PHE A 299 -6.56 -12.88 1.69
CA PHE A 299 -5.65 -13.95 1.30
C PHE A 299 -5.77 -15.17 2.22
N PHE A 300 -5.68 -14.99 3.55
CA PHE A 300 -5.67 -16.13 4.48
C PHE A 300 -7.06 -16.67 4.81
N GLN A 301 -8.14 -15.89 4.63
CA GLN A 301 -9.53 -16.38 4.73
C GLN A 301 -10.03 -17.06 3.44
N ASN A 302 -9.20 -17.08 2.38
CA ASN A 302 -9.51 -17.78 1.15
C ASN A 302 -9.82 -19.27 1.42
N LYS A 303 -10.91 -19.78 0.83
CA LYS A 303 -11.36 -21.16 1.02
C LYS A 303 -10.30 -22.20 0.62
N SER A 304 -9.54 -21.95 -0.43
CA SER A 304 -8.48 -22.85 -0.90
C SER A 304 -7.29 -22.86 0.06
N TYR A 305 -6.90 -21.70 0.62
CA TYR A 305 -5.84 -21.65 1.62
C TYR A 305 -6.26 -22.41 2.89
N TYR A 306 -7.48 -22.16 3.38
CA TYR A 306 -8.03 -22.89 4.52
C TYR A 306 -8.12 -24.39 4.26
N PHE A 307 -8.59 -24.81 3.07
CA PHE A 307 -8.64 -26.22 2.67
C PHE A 307 -7.26 -26.87 2.77
N MET A 308 -6.23 -26.21 2.25
CA MET A 308 -4.85 -26.71 2.30
C MET A 308 -4.35 -26.90 3.74
N VAL A 309 -4.56 -25.91 4.62
CA VAL A 309 -4.17 -26.00 6.04
C VAL A 309 -4.96 -27.09 6.77
N ASN A 310 -6.27 -27.17 6.53
CA ASN A 310 -7.13 -28.19 7.13
C ASN A 310 -6.78 -29.61 6.65
N PHE A 311 -6.42 -29.78 5.38
CA PHE A 311 -5.99 -31.07 4.84
C PHE A 311 -4.69 -31.55 5.50
N MET A 312 -3.75 -30.65 5.75
CA MET A 312 -2.56 -30.96 6.56
C MET A 312 -2.96 -31.36 7.97
N PHE A 313 -3.78 -30.56 8.66
CA PHE A 313 -4.23 -30.84 10.02
C PHE A 313 -4.90 -32.22 10.17
N LYS A 314 -5.77 -32.61 9.23
CA LYS A 314 -6.42 -33.93 9.20
C LYS A 314 -5.44 -35.10 9.17
N ASN A 315 -4.31 -34.92 8.48
CA ASN A 315 -3.33 -35.97 8.26
C ASN A 315 -2.24 -36.03 9.33
N MET A 316 -2.18 -35.03 10.21
CA MET A 316 -1.28 -34.98 11.37
C MET A 316 -1.57 -36.11 12.37
N ASN A 317 -0.54 -36.48 13.15
CA ASN A 317 -0.74 -37.33 14.32
C ASN A 317 -1.49 -36.58 15.44
N LYS A 318 -1.97 -37.32 16.44
CA LYS A 318 -2.81 -36.75 17.50
C LYS A 318 -2.09 -35.68 18.32
N THR A 319 -0.81 -35.87 18.60
CA THR A 319 0.03 -34.92 19.35
C THR A 319 0.11 -33.57 18.64
N SER A 320 0.39 -33.58 17.33
CA SER A 320 0.45 -32.38 16.50
C SER A 320 -0.93 -31.73 16.37
N GLN A 321 -2.02 -32.50 16.19
CA GLN A 321 -3.38 -31.96 16.17
C GLN A 321 -3.74 -31.24 17.49
N ASN A 322 -3.41 -31.85 18.62
CA ASN A 322 -3.64 -31.25 19.93
C ASN A 322 -2.85 -29.95 20.12
N LEU A 323 -1.59 -29.92 19.67
CA LEU A 323 -0.76 -28.72 19.71
C LEU A 323 -1.33 -27.58 18.86
N ILE A 324 -1.78 -27.87 17.64
CA ILE A 324 -2.37 -26.88 16.73
C ILE A 324 -3.71 -26.36 17.26
N ASN A 325 -4.54 -27.24 17.82
CA ASN A 325 -5.78 -26.82 18.47
C ASN A 325 -5.52 -25.96 19.70
N LYS A 326 -4.53 -26.31 20.53
CA LYS A 326 -4.12 -25.48 21.66
C LYS A 326 -3.69 -24.08 21.19
N LEU A 327 -2.87 -23.99 20.15
CA LEU A 327 -2.46 -22.70 19.57
C LEU A 327 -3.66 -21.85 19.13
N LEU A 328 -4.65 -22.45 18.47
CA LEU A 328 -5.86 -21.74 18.06
C LEU A 328 -6.71 -21.28 19.25
N VAL A 329 -6.83 -22.12 20.30
CA VAL A 329 -7.52 -21.75 21.54
C VAL A 329 -6.80 -20.59 22.21
N ASP A 330 -5.48 -20.69 22.39
CA ASP A 330 -4.66 -19.69 23.09
C ASP A 330 -4.66 -18.33 22.38
N SER A 331 -4.76 -18.30 21.04
CA SER A 331 -4.80 -17.06 20.26
C SER A 331 -6.20 -16.44 20.14
N THR A 332 -7.27 -17.23 20.25
CA THR A 332 -8.64 -16.77 19.87
C THR A 332 -9.71 -16.93 20.93
N ASN A 333 -9.44 -17.72 21.97
CA ASN A 333 -10.39 -18.12 23.01
C ASN A 333 -11.66 -18.81 22.46
N VAL A 334 -11.56 -19.44 21.28
CA VAL A 334 -12.67 -20.21 20.71
C VAL A 334 -12.58 -21.64 21.20
N ASN A 335 -13.66 -22.14 21.81
CA ASN A 335 -13.73 -23.53 22.27
C ASN A 335 -13.80 -24.48 21.05
N ILE A 336 -12.83 -25.39 20.93
CA ILE A 336 -12.73 -26.35 19.83
C ILE A 336 -13.18 -27.73 20.33
N LYS A 337 -14.31 -28.22 19.79
CA LYS A 337 -14.93 -29.49 20.21
C LYS A 337 -14.47 -30.71 19.41
N SER A 338 -14.05 -30.52 18.16
CA SER A 338 -13.69 -31.62 17.25
C SER A 338 -12.19 -31.62 16.96
N LEU A 339 -11.63 -32.82 16.90
CA LEU A 339 -10.25 -33.08 16.48
C LEU A 339 -10.17 -33.63 15.05
N THR A 340 -11.31 -33.85 14.38
CA THR A 340 -11.34 -34.40 13.02
C THR A 340 -11.11 -33.34 11.95
N ASN A 341 -11.43 -32.08 12.23
CA ASN A 341 -11.23 -30.95 11.34
C ASN A 341 -10.64 -29.78 12.13
N LEU A 342 -9.86 -28.95 11.45
CA LEU A 342 -9.46 -27.67 11.96
C LEU A 342 -10.71 -26.82 12.23
N SER A 343 -10.75 -26.09 13.34
CA SER A 343 -11.87 -25.18 13.61
C SER A 343 -11.80 -23.96 12.68
N LYS A 344 -12.68 -23.89 11.69
CA LYS A 344 -12.74 -22.73 10.78
C LYS A 344 -12.99 -21.42 11.53
N VAL A 345 -13.85 -21.45 12.55
CA VAL A 345 -14.18 -20.25 13.35
C VAL A 345 -12.96 -19.75 14.11
N ALA A 346 -12.20 -20.64 14.75
CA ALA A 346 -10.97 -20.26 15.44
C ALA A 346 -9.91 -19.78 14.43
N TYR A 347 -9.75 -20.49 13.31
CA TYR A 347 -8.84 -20.09 12.24
C TYR A 347 -9.15 -18.69 11.70
N ASP A 348 -10.39 -18.43 11.25
CA ASP A 348 -10.79 -17.13 10.69
C ASP A 348 -10.60 -16.00 11.72
N LYS A 349 -10.93 -16.26 13.00
CA LYS A 349 -10.75 -15.30 14.08
C LYS A 349 -9.26 -14.97 14.32
N SER A 350 -8.36 -15.95 14.21
CA SER A 350 -6.92 -15.71 14.29
C SER A 350 -6.41 -14.82 13.15
N VAL A 351 -7.01 -14.89 11.96
CA VAL A 351 -6.70 -13.98 10.84
C VAL A 351 -7.26 -12.58 11.12
N VAL A 352 -8.52 -12.47 11.55
CA VAL A 352 -9.17 -11.17 11.85
C VAL A 352 -8.44 -10.40 12.94
N ASN A 353 -7.89 -11.10 13.93
CA ASN A 353 -7.14 -10.53 15.05
C ASN A 353 -5.74 -10.04 14.65
N THR A 354 -5.33 -10.17 13.39
CA THR A 354 -4.09 -9.59 12.87
C THR A 354 -4.35 -8.15 12.46
N GLN A 355 -3.50 -7.23 12.93
CA GLN A 355 -3.53 -5.81 12.55
C GLN A 355 -2.21 -5.40 11.91
N ILE A 356 -2.30 -4.70 10.79
CA ILE A 356 -1.16 -4.07 10.11
C ILE A 356 -1.23 -2.56 10.29
N TYR A 357 -0.11 -1.94 10.66
CA TYR A 357 -0.02 -0.51 10.93
C TYR A 357 0.84 0.20 9.90
N SER A 358 0.30 1.25 9.28
CA SER A 358 1.01 2.06 8.30
C SER A 358 1.93 3.07 8.97
N ASN A 359 2.99 3.43 8.27
CA ASN A 359 3.89 4.52 8.65
C ASN A 359 4.15 5.45 7.44
N LYS A 360 4.68 6.64 7.69
CA LYS A 360 4.88 7.69 6.65
C LYS A 360 5.95 7.33 5.60
N GLY A 361 6.64 6.20 5.77
CA GLY A 361 6.89 5.29 4.67
C GLY A 361 7.65 5.77 3.45
N LYS A 362 8.97 5.87 3.55
CA LYS A 362 9.90 5.90 2.41
C LYS A 362 10.99 4.85 2.62
N GLY A 363 12.26 5.13 2.33
CA GLY A 363 13.36 4.26 2.76
C GLY A 363 13.41 4.04 4.29
N ASP A 364 12.72 4.87 5.07
CA ASP A 364 12.62 4.73 6.53
C ASP A 364 11.59 3.71 7.02
N CYS A 365 10.73 3.19 6.13
CA CYS A 365 9.56 2.40 6.55
C CYS A 365 9.91 1.18 7.40
N PHE A 366 11.01 0.48 7.06
CA PHE A 366 11.52 -0.66 7.80
C PHE A 366 11.89 -0.27 9.23
N PHE A 367 12.69 0.79 9.37
CA PHE A 367 13.17 1.27 10.66
C PHE A 367 12.03 1.83 11.51
N LEU A 368 11.12 2.59 10.91
CA LEU A 368 9.93 3.10 11.60
C LEU A 368 9.06 1.97 12.14
N ALA A 369 8.78 0.94 11.35
CA ALA A 369 7.96 -0.19 11.80
C ALA A 369 8.60 -0.94 12.99
N ILE A 370 9.92 -1.10 12.99
CA ILE A 370 10.66 -1.71 14.11
C ILE A 370 10.64 -0.81 15.34
N ALA A 371 10.90 0.48 15.17
CA ALA A 371 10.87 1.47 16.26
C ALA A 371 9.48 1.51 16.91
N ASP A 372 8.41 1.56 16.12
CA ASP A 372 7.03 1.50 16.59
C ASP A 372 6.76 0.23 17.40
N GLY A 373 7.25 -0.92 16.90
CA GLY A 373 7.13 -2.20 17.60
C GLY A 373 7.84 -2.16 18.97
N ILE A 374 9.12 -1.76 18.99
CA ILE A 374 9.94 -1.70 20.21
C ILE A 374 9.32 -0.73 21.23
N ASN A 375 8.97 0.48 20.80
CA ASN A 375 8.44 1.52 21.67
C ASN A 375 7.11 1.11 22.29
N TYR A 376 6.21 0.51 21.49
CA TYR A 376 4.95 -0.03 22.01
C TYR A 376 5.23 -1.12 23.05
N ASN A 377 6.11 -2.09 22.77
CA ASN A 377 6.43 -3.14 23.74
C ASN A 377 7.05 -2.57 25.02
N ASN A 378 8.02 -1.67 24.91
CA ASN A 378 8.70 -1.12 26.07
C ASN A 378 7.79 -0.31 26.99
N ARG A 379 6.69 0.22 26.44
CA ARG A 379 5.65 0.92 27.21
C ARG A 379 4.73 -0.03 27.97
N TYR A 380 4.35 -1.16 27.35
CA TYR A 380 3.31 -2.06 27.88
C TYR A 380 3.82 -3.40 28.42
N SER A 381 5.13 -3.66 28.32
CA SER A 381 5.78 -4.89 28.76
C SER A 381 6.94 -4.58 29.70
N ASN A 382 7.14 -5.47 30.67
CA ASN A 382 8.32 -5.45 31.55
C ASN A 382 9.57 -5.98 30.82
N ASP A 383 9.36 -6.75 29.75
CA ASP A 383 10.43 -7.36 28.96
C ASP A 383 10.88 -6.40 27.84
N LYS A 384 11.57 -5.33 28.27
CA LYS A 384 11.99 -4.22 27.41
C LYS A 384 13.17 -4.59 26.52
N ILE A 385 13.22 -3.99 25.33
CA ILE A 385 14.38 -4.01 24.42
C ILE A 385 15.13 -2.70 24.62
N ILE A 386 16.41 -2.77 24.97
CA ILE A 386 17.21 -1.61 25.37
C ILE A 386 18.50 -1.60 24.55
N TYR A 387 18.90 -0.41 24.10
CA TYR A 387 20.19 -0.17 23.46
C TYR A 387 20.81 1.10 24.02
N ASN A 388 21.95 0.98 24.70
CA ASN A 388 22.55 2.07 25.47
C ASN A 388 21.54 2.70 26.46
N ASN A 389 21.08 3.90 26.14
CA ASN A 389 20.09 4.66 26.90
C ASN A 389 18.69 4.59 26.27
N TYR A 390 18.56 4.14 25.03
CA TYR A 390 17.28 4.01 24.33
C TYR A 390 16.49 2.79 24.81
N GLY A 391 15.18 2.96 24.92
CA GLY A 391 14.27 2.02 25.58
C GLY A 391 14.16 2.21 27.10
N LYS A 392 14.91 3.17 27.69
CA LYS A 392 14.82 3.55 29.12
C LYS A 392 14.14 4.92 29.26
N GLY A 393 13.21 5.02 30.21
CA GLY A 393 12.49 6.27 30.49
C GLY A 393 11.84 6.86 29.23
N ASN A 394 12.15 8.12 28.93
CA ASN A 394 11.60 8.86 27.78
C ASN A 394 12.43 8.71 26.49
N MET A 395 13.60 8.04 26.54
CA MET A 395 14.43 7.83 25.35
C MET A 395 13.86 6.66 24.52
N ILE A 396 13.10 6.99 23.49
CA ILE A 396 12.48 6.03 22.59
C ILE A 396 13.41 5.65 21.43
N PHE A 397 13.14 4.51 20.80
CA PHE A 397 13.78 4.16 19.53
C PHE A 397 13.20 5.03 18.42
N THR A 398 14.06 5.48 17.52
CA THR A 398 13.70 6.19 16.30
C THR A 398 14.33 5.51 15.09
N GLN A 399 13.89 5.88 13.90
CA GLN A 399 14.53 5.42 12.66
C GLN A 399 16.02 5.78 12.59
N SER A 400 16.40 6.95 13.13
CA SER A 400 17.79 7.41 13.12
C SER A 400 18.70 6.50 13.96
N ILE A 401 18.26 6.11 15.16
CA ILE A 401 19.04 5.22 16.04
C ILE A 401 19.16 3.81 15.44
N LEU A 402 18.08 3.30 14.84
CA LEU A 402 18.14 2.00 14.19
C LEU A 402 19.06 2.02 12.97
N ARG A 403 19.11 3.12 12.22
CA ARG A 403 20.10 3.31 11.13
C ARG A 403 21.53 3.42 11.67
N GLU A 404 21.74 4.12 12.78
CA GLU A 404 23.05 4.18 13.45
C GLU A 404 23.55 2.78 13.85
N ILE A 405 22.66 1.93 14.38
CA ILE A 405 22.97 0.52 14.68
C ILE A 405 23.45 -0.21 13.42
N VAL A 406 22.75 -0.04 12.29
CA VAL A 406 23.15 -0.66 11.02
C VAL A 406 24.48 -0.10 10.52
N THR A 407 24.67 1.22 10.57
CA THR A 407 25.92 1.88 10.20
C THR A 407 27.09 1.32 11.01
N LYS A 408 26.94 1.26 12.34
CA LYS A 408 27.98 0.75 13.24
C LYS A 408 28.33 -0.69 12.90
N TYR A 409 27.32 -1.54 12.74
CA TYR A 409 27.51 -2.94 12.38
C TYR A 409 28.29 -3.12 11.07
N ILE A 410 27.97 -2.34 10.04
CA ILE A 410 28.67 -2.42 8.74
C ILE A 410 30.10 -1.88 8.85
N LEU A 411 30.32 -0.76 9.54
CA LEU A 411 31.63 -0.13 9.65
C LEU A 411 32.62 -0.89 10.54
N GLU A 412 32.11 -1.72 11.45
CA GLU A 412 32.88 -2.62 12.33
C GLU A 412 33.19 -3.98 11.67
N MET A 413 32.70 -4.24 10.45
CA MET A 413 33.15 -5.39 9.67
C MET A 413 34.64 -5.30 9.36
N ASN A 414 35.28 -6.45 9.14
CA ASN A 414 36.68 -6.47 8.72
C ASN A 414 36.86 -5.75 7.37
N ASP A 415 38.01 -5.11 7.16
CA ASP A 415 38.23 -4.23 6.01
C ASP A 415 38.13 -4.96 4.67
N GLN A 416 38.47 -6.25 4.62
CA GLN A 416 38.32 -7.06 3.40
C GLN A 416 36.84 -7.21 3.03
N THR A 417 35.99 -7.63 3.99
CA THR A 417 34.55 -7.74 3.76
C THR A 417 33.93 -6.41 3.36
N LEU A 418 34.37 -5.29 3.95
CA LEU A 418 33.89 -3.97 3.56
C LEU A 418 34.31 -3.60 2.13
N THR A 419 35.55 -3.92 1.75
CA THR A 419 36.07 -3.72 0.39
C THR A 419 35.27 -4.55 -0.61
N ASP A 420 34.99 -5.82 -0.29
CA ASP A 420 34.18 -6.72 -1.12
C ASP A 420 32.77 -6.15 -1.32
N LEU A 421 32.14 -5.62 -0.26
CA LEU A 421 30.81 -4.99 -0.35
C LEU A 421 30.81 -3.76 -1.27
N LEU A 422 31.84 -2.90 -1.18
CA LEU A 422 31.98 -1.73 -2.06
C LEU A 422 32.16 -2.15 -3.53
N GLN A 423 33.00 -3.16 -3.78
CA GLN A 423 33.20 -3.70 -5.13
C GLN A 423 31.92 -4.34 -5.71
N ILE A 424 31.14 -5.04 -4.87
CA ILE A 424 29.82 -5.54 -5.25
C ILE A 424 28.89 -4.37 -5.60
N GLY A 425 28.91 -3.29 -4.82
CA GLY A 425 28.17 -2.07 -5.12
C GLY A 425 28.51 -1.48 -6.49
N GLU A 426 29.80 -1.38 -6.82
CA GLU A 426 30.27 -0.92 -8.13
C GLU A 426 29.78 -1.82 -9.27
N THR A 427 29.93 -3.13 -9.10
CA THR A 427 29.46 -4.13 -10.07
C THR A 427 27.95 -4.02 -10.28
N ASN A 428 27.18 -3.88 -9.21
CA ASN A 428 25.74 -3.72 -9.27
C ASN A 428 25.34 -2.42 -9.96
N ALA A 429 26.02 -1.31 -9.68
CA ALA A 429 25.77 -0.04 -10.35
C ALA A 429 26.00 -0.15 -11.87
N GLU A 430 27.05 -0.86 -12.30
CA GLU A 430 27.26 -1.14 -13.72
C GLU A 430 26.13 -1.97 -14.33
N LEU A 431 25.67 -3.02 -13.63
CA LEU A 431 24.53 -3.83 -14.08
C LEU A 431 23.24 -3.00 -14.23
N LEU A 432 22.93 -2.11 -13.26
CA LEU A 432 21.76 -1.23 -13.35
C LEU A 432 21.88 -0.22 -14.49
N ASN A 433 23.08 0.32 -14.71
CA ASN A 433 23.33 1.22 -15.85
C ASN A 433 23.14 0.49 -17.19
N ASN A 434 23.59 -0.76 -17.29
CA ASN A 434 23.38 -1.58 -18.50
C ASN A 434 21.90 -1.89 -18.74
N GLU A 435 21.16 -2.23 -17.68
CA GLU A 435 19.70 -2.43 -17.73
C GLU A 435 18.99 -1.15 -18.20
N PHE A 436 19.34 -0.01 -17.61
CA PHE A 436 18.78 1.28 -18.01
C PHE A 436 19.10 1.62 -19.46
N ASN A 437 20.34 1.43 -19.89
CA ASN A 437 20.74 1.68 -21.28
C ASN A 437 19.98 0.78 -22.26
N SER A 438 19.70 -0.47 -21.90
CA SER A 438 18.85 -1.35 -22.71
C SER A 438 17.42 -0.80 -22.85
N ILE A 439 16.81 -0.37 -21.74
CA ILE A 439 15.47 0.23 -21.75
C ILE A 439 15.46 1.54 -22.55
N LYS A 440 16.45 2.42 -22.32
CA LYS A 440 16.61 3.69 -23.01
C LYS A 440 16.73 3.48 -24.52
N ASN A 441 17.56 2.55 -24.97
CA ASN A 441 17.74 2.24 -26.40
C ASN A 441 16.45 1.72 -27.04
N ASN A 442 15.73 0.80 -26.37
CA ASN A 442 14.44 0.31 -26.87
C ASN A 442 13.40 1.43 -26.98
N LEU A 443 13.35 2.34 -26.01
CA LEU A 443 12.46 3.50 -26.06
C LEU A 443 12.85 4.47 -27.18
N GLN A 444 14.14 4.72 -27.38
CA GLN A 444 14.65 5.56 -28.47
C GLN A 444 14.26 5.02 -29.85
N GLU A 445 14.42 3.71 -30.07
CA GLU A 445 14.01 3.05 -31.30
C GLU A 445 12.50 3.18 -31.52
N ASN A 446 11.69 2.91 -30.50
CA ASN A 446 10.23 3.03 -30.57
C ASN A 446 9.76 4.47 -30.82
N TRP A 447 10.50 5.47 -30.34
CA TRP A 447 10.19 6.87 -30.56
C TRP A 447 10.77 7.43 -31.87
N GLY A 448 11.59 6.66 -32.60
CA GLY A 448 12.28 7.14 -33.81
C GLY A 448 13.32 8.22 -33.54
N VAL A 449 13.88 8.28 -32.33
CA VAL A 449 14.84 9.32 -31.92
C VAL A 449 16.25 8.75 -31.95
N GLN A 450 17.09 9.24 -32.88
CA GLN A 450 18.48 8.76 -33.04
C GLN A 450 19.52 9.52 -32.17
N THR A 451 19.11 10.56 -31.45
CA THR A 451 20.01 11.37 -30.61
C THR A 451 19.53 11.40 -29.15
N ASN A 452 20.37 11.89 -28.23
CA ASN A 452 19.97 12.14 -26.83
C ASN A 452 19.05 13.38 -26.69
N ASN A 453 18.40 13.84 -27.76
CA ASN A 453 17.51 15.00 -27.74
C ASN A 453 16.07 14.56 -27.43
N PHE A 454 15.80 14.31 -26.15
CA PHE A 454 14.50 13.89 -25.65
C PHE A 454 13.58 15.10 -25.42
N ASN A 455 12.32 15.01 -25.83
CA ASN A 455 11.32 15.97 -25.38
C ASN A 455 10.94 15.72 -23.90
N ASP A 456 10.23 16.66 -23.28
CA ASP A 456 9.89 16.59 -21.85
C ASP A 456 9.16 15.30 -21.47
N GLN A 457 8.24 14.81 -22.31
CA GLN A 457 7.50 13.59 -22.06
C GLN A 457 8.42 12.35 -22.11
N GLN A 458 9.30 12.28 -23.10
CA GLN A 458 10.29 11.21 -23.25
C GLN A 458 11.30 11.21 -22.09
N PHE A 459 11.76 12.40 -21.68
CA PHE A 459 12.64 12.54 -20.54
C PHE A 459 11.97 12.04 -19.24
N MET A 460 10.68 12.36 -19.04
CA MET A 460 9.92 11.84 -17.90
C MET A 460 9.78 10.31 -17.89
N TYR A 461 9.59 9.66 -19.04
CA TYR A 461 9.60 8.18 -19.11
C TYR A 461 10.96 7.59 -18.74
N LEU A 462 12.06 8.24 -19.12
CA LEU A 462 13.41 7.80 -18.73
C LEU A 462 13.64 7.97 -17.22
N LEU A 463 13.16 9.07 -16.62
CA LEU A 463 13.20 9.24 -15.16
C LEU A 463 12.36 8.18 -14.43
N GLU A 464 11.18 7.83 -14.95
CA GLU A 464 10.36 6.75 -14.41
C GLU A 464 11.06 5.40 -14.54
N ALA A 465 11.72 5.11 -15.66
CA ALA A 465 12.53 3.92 -15.83
C ALA A 465 13.68 3.85 -14.81
N ILE A 466 14.40 4.95 -14.57
CA ILE A 466 15.46 5.02 -13.56
C ILE A 466 14.91 4.72 -12.16
N ASP A 467 13.80 5.37 -11.79
CA ASP A 467 13.18 5.19 -10.46
C ASP A 467 12.65 3.76 -10.28
N ASN A 468 12.07 3.18 -11.35
CA ASN A 468 11.63 1.79 -11.35
C ASN A 468 12.81 0.83 -11.16
N ILE A 469 13.87 0.94 -11.97
CA ILE A 469 15.08 0.10 -11.84
C ILE A 469 15.67 0.21 -10.43
N TYR A 470 15.79 1.43 -9.90
CA TYR A 470 16.32 1.68 -8.56
C TYR A 470 15.51 0.96 -7.48
N LYS A 471 14.18 1.00 -7.58
CA LYS A 471 13.27 0.42 -6.58
C LYS A 471 13.13 -1.09 -6.75
N THR A 472 13.09 -1.60 -7.98
CA THR A 472 12.74 -2.99 -8.25
C THR A 472 13.89 -3.97 -8.06
N ASN A 473 15.12 -3.47 -8.07
CA ASN A 473 16.30 -4.32 -8.00
C ASN A 473 16.81 -4.42 -6.56
N ASP A 474 16.78 -5.62 -5.99
CA ASP A 474 17.37 -5.91 -4.67
C ASP A 474 18.90 -5.63 -4.66
N SER A 475 19.51 -5.45 -5.84
CA SER A 475 20.92 -5.08 -6.05
C SER A 475 21.23 -3.59 -5.82
N SER A 476 20.26 -2.74 -5.46
CA SER A 476 20.47 -1.30 -5.19
C SER A 476 21.26 -1.00 -3.90
N PHE A 477 21.76 -2.02 -3.20
CA PHE A 477 22.58 -1.85 -2.01
C PHE A 477 23.90 -1.13 -2.32
N LEU A 478 24.24 -0.11 -1.53
CA LEU A 478 25.38 0.80 -1.71
C LEU A 478 25.35 1.61 -3.01
N ILE A 479 24.17 1.73 -3.63
CA ILE A 479 23.95 2.58 -4.79
C ILE A 479 23.21 3.84 -4.36
N LEU A 480 23.81 4.99 -4.64
CA LEU A 480 23.20 6.29 -4.40
C LEU A 480 21.97 6.46 -5.30
N LYS A 481 20.92 7.06 -4.75
CA LYS A 481 19.74 7.40 -5.54
C LYS A 481 20.17 8.33 -6.69
N PRO A 482 19.89 7.99 -7.96
CA PRO A 482 20.25 8.83 -9.09
C PRO A 482 19.69 10.24 -8.96
N ILE A 483 20.55 11.24 -9.17
CA ILE A 483 20.15 12.66 -9.23
C ILE A 483 20.39 13.12 -10.66
N ILE A 484 19.33 13.13 -11.48
CA ILE A 484 19.40 13.52 -12.88
C ILE A 484 19.05 15.01 -12.99
N LYS A 485 20.04 15.83 -13.36
CA LYS A 485 19.86 17.28 -13.61
C LYS A 485 19.95 17.61 -15.09
N THR A 486 20.68 16.80 -15.84
CA THR A 486 21.00 17.01 -17.25
C THR A 486 20.84 15.72 -18.05
N ILE A 487 20.76 15.86 -19.37
CA ILE A 487 20.72 14.72 -20.30
C ILE A 487 22.02 13.89 -20.22
N ALA A 488 23.16 14.50 -19.89
CA ALA A 488 24.43 13.79 -19.75
C ALA A 488 24.41 12.78 -18.59
N ASP A 489 23.67 13.09 -17.52
CA ASP A 489 23.52 12.21 -16.35
C ASP A 489 22.80 10.90 -16.72
N LEU A 490 22.03 10.88 -17.81
CA LEU A 490 21.36 9.69 -18.31
C LEU A 490 22.32 8.64 -18.90
N ASN A 491 23.60 8.95 -19.12
CA ASN A 491 24.51 7.94 -19.66
C ASN A 491 24.91 6.89 -18.61
N LYS A 492 24.99 7.30 -17.34
CA LYS A 492 25.36 6.45 -16.22
C LYS A 492 24.66 6.90 -14.93
N PRO A 493 23.32 6.81 -14.85
CA PRO A 493 22.55 7.38 -13.75
C PRO A 493 22.82 6.73 -12.37
N PHE A 494 23.27 5.48 -12.34
CA PHE A 494 23.50 4.74 -11.08
C PHE A 494 24.97 4.82 -10.67
N HIS A 495 25.21 5.24 -9.43
CA HIS A 495 26.55 5.37 -8.86
C HIS A 495 26.65 4.62 -7.53
N ALA A 496 27.68 3.78 -7.41
CA ALA A 496 28.02 3.14 -6.15
C ALA A 496 28.74 4.11 -5.22
N ILE A 497 28.62 3.85 -3.92
CA ILE A 497 29.43 4.45 -2.87
C ILE A 497 30.88 4.01 -3.05
N LYS A 498 31.83 4.95 -2.94
CA LYS A 498 33.24 4.68 -3.30
C LYS A 498 34.13 4.34 -2.11
N ASN A 499 33.74 4.76 -0.91
CA ASN A 499 34.61 4.68 0.25
C ASN A 499 33.82 4.55 1.56
N LYS A 500 34.55 4.14 2.60
CA LYS A 500 34.02 3.94 3.96
C LYS A 500 33.33 5.18 4.54
N SER A 501 33.81 6.39 4.19
CA SER A 501 33.27 7.64 4.75
C SER A 501 31.86 7.97 4.25
N GLU A 502 31.51 7.53 3.05
CA GLU A 502 30.19 7.73 2.43
C GLU A 502 29.13 6.73 2.93
N ILE A 503 29.55 5.56 3.43
CA ILE A 503 28.64 4.51 3.93
C ILE A 503 27.73 5.05 5.03
N LYS A 504 28.30 5.76 6.01
CA LYS A 504 27.52 6.35 7.11
C LYS A 504 26.40 7.23 6.59
N SER A 505 26.76 8.24 5.78
CA SER A 505 25.80 9.19 5.23
C SER A 505 24.72 8.50 4.38
N TYR A 506 25.08 7.45 3.64
CA TYR A 506 24.11 6.66 2.87
C TYR A 506 23.14 5.89 3.77
N ILE A 507 23.65 5.08 4.70
CA ILE A 507 22.83 4.23 5.58
C ILE A 507 21.92 5.08 6.48
N GLU A 508 22.40 6.24 6.93
CA GLU A 508 21.63 7.17 7.76
C GLU A 508 20.60 7.98 6.96
N SER A 509 20.72 8.02 5.63
CA SER A 509 19.76 8.71 4.76
C SER A 509 18.51 7.88 4.44
N SER A 510 17.44 8.55 4.05
CA SER A 510 16.23 7.91 3.50
C SER A 510 16.44 7.23 2.15
N ASN A 511 17.63 7.34 1.55
CA ASN A 511 17.98 6.65 0.30
C ASN A 511 18.43 5.20 0.56
N TYR A 512 18.85 4.86 1.77
CA TYR A 512 19.13 3.47 2.11
C TYR A 512 17.84 2.72 2.45
N TRP A 513 17.62 1.65 1.68
CA TRP A 513 16.55 0.69 1.85
C TRP A 513 17.09 -0.53 2.60
N ALA A 514 16.45 -0.85 3.72
CA ALA A 514 16.88 -1.97 4.54
C ALA A 514 16.85 -3.29 3.75
N ASN A 515 17.92 -4.05 3.88
CA ASN A 515 18.10 -5.38 3.27
C ASN A 515 18.44 -6.41 4.36
N THR A 516 18.91 -7.59 3.96
CA THR A 516 19.31 -8.64 4.91
C THR A 516 20.42 -8.18 5.87
N LEU A 517 21.33 -7.30 5.44
CA LEU A 517 22.37 -6.75 6.32
C LEU A 517 21.80 -5.85 7.42
N ALA A 518 20.76 -5.05 7.13
CA ALA A 518 20.06 -4.30 8.18
C ALA A 518 19.37 -5.24 9.17
N ILE A 519 18.74 -6.32 8.67
CA ILE A 519 18.13 -7.34 9.53
C ILE A 519 19.19 -7.97 10.44
N ASP A 520 20.33 -8.37 9.86
CA ASP A 520 21.45 -8.96 10.60
C ASP A 520 22.00 -8.00 11.65
N ALA A 521 22.22 -6.73 11.31
CA ALA A 521 22.67 -5.72 12.26
C ALA A 521 21.72 -5.58 13.46
N ILE A 522 20.41 -5.56 13.22
CA ILE A 522 19.40 -5.49 14.29
C ILE A 522 19.39 -6.77 15.12
N ILE A 523 19.53 -7.94 14.50
CA ILE A 523 19.65 -9.23 15.20
C ILE A 523 20.87 -9.22 16.12
N TYR A 524 22.04 -8.87 15.58
CA TYR A 524 23.30 -8.91 16.31
C TYR A 524 23.32 -7.91 17.47
N THR A 525 22.74 -6.73 17.28
CA THR A 525 22.81 -5.64 18.26
C THR A 525 21.69 -5.69 19.28
N LEU A 526 20.47 -6.05 18.87
CA LEU A 526 19.28 -6.00 19.73
C LEU A 526 18.77 -7.39 20.15
N GLY A 527 19.36 -8.48 19.65
CA GLY A 527 18.86 -9.84 19.87
C GLY A 527 17.46 -10.05 19.28
N LEU A 528 17.11 -9.29 18.24
CA LEU A 528 15.77 -9.19 17.67
C LEU A 528 15.75 -9.61 16.20
N ASN A 529 15.10 -10.72 15.90
CA ASN A 529 14.90 -11.18 14.53
C ASN A 529 13.66 -10.57 13.87
N ILE A 530 13.75 -10.31 12.58
CA ILE A 530 12.73 -9.62 11.81
C ILE A 530 12.29 -10.54 10.67
N ILE A 531 11.08 -11.06 10.78
CA ILE A 531 10.51 -11.95 9.78
C ILE A 531 9.58 -11.14 8.87
N THR A 532 9.90 -11.10 7.59
CA THR A 532 9.11 -10.33 6.62
C THR A 532 8.05 -11.21 5.95
N VAL A 533 6.80 -10.74 5.92
CA VAL A 533 5.69 -11.31 5.17
C VAL A 533 5.52 -10.50 3.89
N LYS A 534 6.05 -11.01 2.78
CA LYS A 534 5.98 -10.36 1.47
C LYS A 534 4.68 -10.70 0.77
N TYR A 535 3.99 -9.70 0.21
CA TYR A 535 2.90 -9.88 -0.73
C TYR A 535 3.31 -9.42 -2.12
N ASP A 536 3.33 -10.35 -3.07
CA ASP A 536 3.51 -10.09 -4.50
C ASP A 536 2.12 -9.90 -5.13
N SER A 537 1.82 -8.65 -5.47
CA SER A 537 0.52 -8.30 -6.07
C SER A 537 0.35 -8.76 -7.52
N ASN A 538 1.44 -9.06 -8.24
CA ASN A 538 1.39 -9.55 -9.61
C ASN A 538 1.03 -11.04 -9.63
N GLN A 539 1.56 -11.80 -8.67
CA GLN A 539 1.29 -13.23 -8.52
C GLN A 539 0.11 -13.53 -7.58
N ASN A 540 -0.41 -12.51 -6.89
CA ASN A 540 -1.36 -12.67 -5.78
C ASN A 540 -0.86 -13.73 -4.78
N LYS A 541 0.39 -13.60 -4.35
CA LYS A 541 1.09 -14.61 -3.52
C LYS A 541 1.69 -13.96 -2.29
N MET A 542 1.57 -14.63 -1.15
CA MET A 542 2.32 -14.29 0.06
C MET A 542 3.45 -15.28 0.31
N SER A 543 4.59 -14.79 0.78
CA SER A 543 5.76 -15.61 1.10
C SER A 543 6.59 -14.99 2.22
N ILE A 544 7.47 -15.81 2.79
CA ILE A 544 8.57 -15.35 3.63
C ILE A 544 9.84 -15.40 2.79
N PRO A 545 10.39 -14.25 2.34
CA PRO A 545 11.56 -14.23 1.48
C PRO A 545 12.83 -14.62 2.25
N TYR A 546 12.90 -14.30 3.54
CA TYR A 546 14.09 -14.49 4.35
C TYR A 546 13.74 -14.65 5.84
N ILE A 547 14.44 -15.58 6.49
CA ILE A 547 14.51 -15.71 7.95
C ILE A 547 15.98 -15.98 8.28
N ASN A 548 16.57 -15.16 9.15
CA ASN A 548 17.89 -15.50 9.67
C ASN A 548 17.76 -16.60 10.72
N THR A 549 18.23 -17.80 10.40
CA THR A 549 18.29 -18.95 11.32
C THR A 549 19.71 -19.28 11.75
N SER A 550 20.71 -18.69 11.11
CA SER A 550 22.12 -19.01 11.30
C SER A 550 22.70 -18.37 12.55
N VAL A 551 22.16 -17.22 12.97
CA VAL A 551 22.64 -16.51 14.16
C VAL A 551 21.89 -17.00 15.40
N SER A 552 22.62 -17.38 16.45
CA SER A 552 22.04 -17.99 17.66
C SER A 552 21.66 -16.98 18.74
N ASN A 553 22.12 -15.73 18.65
CA ASN A 553 22.11 -14.74 19.74
C ASN A 553 20.79 -13.97 19.92
N TRP A 554 19.76 -14.25 19.11
CA TRP A 554 18.45 -13.63 19.27
C TRP A 554 17.47 -14.54 20.00
N ASN A 555 16.63 -13.93 20.83
CA ASN A 555 15.59 -14.58 21.61
C ASN A 555 14.19 -14.07 21.26
N LYS A 556 14.08 -12.89 20.62
CA LYS A 556 12.80 -12.31 20.20
C LYS A 556 12.72 -12.18 18.70
N TYR A 557 11.50 -12.21 18.19
CA TYR A 557 11.23 -11.91 16.78
C TYR A 557 9.90 -11.21 16.60
N LEU A 558 9.81 -10.41 15.54
CA LEU A 558 8.59 -9.71 15.13
C LEU A 558 8.31 -9.94 13.64
N PHE A 559 7.10 -9.57 13.22
CA PHE A 559 6.69 -9.67 11.82
C PHE A 559 6.47 -8.29 11.19
N LEU A 560 7.03 -8.10 10.00
CA LEU A 560 6.75 -6.95 9.14
C LEU A 560 5.98 -7.41 7.91
N TYR A 561 4.98 -6.63 7.50
CA TYR A 561 4.32 -6.80 6.22
C TYR A 561 5.09 -6.01 5.15
N TYR A 562 5.37 -6.65 4.01
CA TYR A 562 6.09 -6.01 2.91
C TYR A 562 5.29 -6.10 1.62
N GLN A 563 4.93 -4.94 1.06
CA GLN A 563 4.27 -4.84 -0.23
C GLN A 563 4.72 -3.55 -0.93
N ASN A 564 4.98 -3.64 -2.24
CA ASN A 564 5.30 -2.48 -3.09
C ASN A 564 6.39 -1.59 -2.50
N TYR A 565 7.51 -2.19 -2.05
CA TYR A 565 8.63 -1.43 -1.49
C TYR A 565 8.22 -0.64 -0.25
N HIS A 566 7.41 -1.24 0.63
CA HIS A 566 7.01 -0.61 1.88
C HIS A 566 6.86 -1.65 2.97
N TYR A 567 7.45 -1.36 4.14
CA TYR A 567 7.37 -2.17 5.34
C TYR A 567 6.39 -1.58 6.34
N GLU A 568 5.51 -2.42 6.87
CA GLU A 568 4.50 -2.07 7.87
C GLU A 568 4.58 -3.02 9.06
N LEU A 569 4.27 -2.53 10.27
CA LEU A 569 4.31 -3.35 11.47
C LEU A 569 3.10 -4.30 11.51
N MET A 570 3.33 -5.60 11.68
CA MET A 570 2.27 -6.58 11.96
C MET A 570 2.15 -6.84 13.45
N THR A 571 0.92 -6.89 13.96
CA THR A 571 0.62 -7.22 15.35
C THR A 571 -0.56 -8.17 15.44
N PHE A 572 -0.71 -8.81 16.60
CA PHE A 572 -1.71 -9.85 16.78
C PHE A 572 -2.46 -9.68 18.10
N ASP A 573 -3.78 -9.56 18.05
CA ASP A 573 -4.62 -9.38 19.24
C ASP A 573 -5.04 -10.74 19.81
N TYR A 574 -4.38 -11.18 20.89
CA TYR A 574 -4.63 -12.46 21.54
C TYR A 574 -5.65 -12.30 22.65
N VAL A 575 -6.52 -13.29 22.80
CA VAL A 575 -7.60 -13.29 23.80
C VAL A 575 -7.27 -14.29 24.89
N PHE A 576 -6.95 -13.81 26.08
CA PHE A 576 -6.62 -14.63 27.24
C PHE A 576 -7.79 -14.65 28.23
N ASN A 577 -8.10 -15.82 28.78
CA ASN A 577 -8.97 -15.95 29.95
C ASN A 577 -8.11 -16.05 31.19
N THR A 578 -8.33 -15.16 32.15
CA THR A 578 -7.70 -15.24 33.47
C THR A 578 -8.76 -15.57 34.50
N ILE A 579 -8.49 -16.59 35.32
CA ILE A 579 -9.34 -16.93 36.46
C ILE A 579 -8.93 -16.01 37.60
N GLN A 580 -9.79 -15.07 37.98
CA GLN A 580 -9.54 -14.26 39.17
C GLN A 580 -10.09 -14.99 40.40
N LYS A 581 -9.20 -15.30 41.35
CA LYS A 581 -9.58 -15.88 42.64
C LYS A 581 -9.93 -14.74 43.61
N ARG A 582 -11.21 -14.33 43.69
CA ARG A 582 -11.81 -13.54 44.80
C ARG A 582 -13.32 -13.39 44.61
N PRO A 583 -14.12 -13.32 45.68
CA PRO A 583 -14.78 -14.45 46.34
C PRO A 583 -15.71 -15.32 45.46
N LYS A 584 -15.88 -15.02 44.16
CA LYS A 584 -16.55 -15.88 43.17
C LYS A 584 -15.60 -16.13 41.99
N LEU A 585 -15.59 -17.35 41.47
CA LEU A 585 -14.84 -17.71 40.25
C LEU A 585 -15.39 -16.91 39.07
N GLU A 586 -14.73 -15.80 38.73
CA GLU A 586 -15.05 -14.99 37.54
C GLU A 586 -13.95 -15.15 36.48
N ILE A 587 -14.37 -15.43 35.25
CA ILE A 587 -13.46 -15.54 34.10
C ILE A 587 -13.36 -14.16 33.46
N LYS A 588 -12.23 -13.48 33.68
CA LYS A 588 -11.94 -12.21 33.01
C LYS A 588 -11.28 -12.48 31.66
N THR A 589 -11.94 -12.08 30.58
CA THR A 589 -11.38 -12.11 29.24
C THR A 589 -10.59 -10.82 28.99
N THR A 590 -9.31 -10.94 28.68
CA THR A 590 -8.42 -9.81 28.36
C THR A 590 -7.87 -9.96 26.94
N LYS A 591 -7.94 -8.88 26.16
CA LYS A 591 -7.24 -8.79 24.87
C LYS A 591 -5.85 -8.22 25.10
N LYS A 592 -4.82 -8.88 24.58
CA LYS A 592 -3.44 -8.41 24.62
C LYS A 592 -2.88 -8.36 23.21
N LYS A 593 -2.33 -7.22 22.82
CA LYS A 593 -1.63 -7.05 21.55
C LYS A 593 -0.22 -7.66 21.68
N ILE A 594 0.08 -8.60 20.81
CA ILE A 594 1.38 -9.27 20.69
C ILE A 594 2.10 -8.67 19.49
N ILE A 595 3.33 -8.19 19.74
CA ILE A 595 4.22 -7.64 18.72
C ILE A 595 5.44 -8.54 18.58
N PHE A 596 6.05 -8.86 19.73
CA PHE A 596 7.18 -9.77 19.82
C PHE A 596 6.74 -11.15 20.25
N PHE A 597 7.35 -12.14 19.63
CA PHE A 597 7.33 -13.51 20.06
C PHE A 597 8.71 -13.88 20.58
N ASP A 598 8.73 -14.74 21.59
CA ASP A 598 9.95 -15.26 22.15
C ASP A 598 10.22 -16.66 21.58
N ARG A 599 11.45 -16.91 21.12
CA ARG A 599 11.91 -18.15 20.50
C ARG A 599 11.89 -19.33 21.46
N ASN A 600 12.12 -19.08 22.75
CA ASN A 600 12.25 -20.08 23.80
C ASN A 600 10.93 -20.31 24.55
N THR A 601 10.00 -19.37 24.48
CA THR A 601 8.71 -19.47 25.18
C THR A 601 7.78 -20.47 24.51
N LYS A 602 7.31 -21.46 25.29
CA LYS A 602 6.43 -22.55 24.80
C LYS A 602 4.94 -22.20 24.75
N ASN A 603 4.56 -20.97 25.11
CA ASN A 603 3.16 -20.62 25.40
C ASN A 603 2.53 -19.59 24.45
N ILE A 604 3.31 -18.85 23.68
CA ILE A 604 2.78 -17.85 22.75
C ILE A 604 3.45 -18.07 21.40
N TYR A 605 2.69 -18.66 20.49
CA TYR A 605 3.11 -18.91 19.11
C TYR A 605 2.45 -17.90 18.17
N PRO A 606 3.04 -17.58 17.01
CA PRO A 606 2.35 -16.82 15.98
C PRO A 606 1.09 -17.55 15.49
N PRO A 607 0.15 -16.84 14.82
CA PRO A 607 -1.05 -17.48 14.29
C PRO A 607 -0.73 -18.65 13.36
N LEU A 608 -1.58 -19.67 13.38
CA LEU A 608 -1.37 -20.90 12.62
C LEU A 608 -1.12 -20.66 11.13
N TRP A 609 -1.88 -19.76 10.51
CA TRP A 609 -1.72 -19.43 9.09
C TRP A 609 -0.34 -18.85 8.78
N LEU A 610 0.28 -18.13 9.72
CA LEU A 610 1.61 -17.54 9.55
C LEU A 610 2.70 -18.59 9.74
N ILE A 611 2.54 -19.49 10.71
CA ILE A 611 3.40 -20.66 10.87
C ILE A 611 3.38 -21.53 9.60
N PHE A 612 2.19 -21.74 9.02
CA PHE A 612 2.04 -22.50 7.79
C PHE A 612 2.63 -21.77 6.58
N LEU A 613 2.53 -20.44 6.53
CA LEU A 613 3.20 -19.63 5.53
C LEU A 613 4.73 -19.79 5.60
N ILE A 614 5.32 -19.71 6.80
CA ILE A 614 6.76 -19.94 7.00
C ILE A 614 7.15 -21.35 6.54
N PHE A 615 6.38 -22.36 6.95
CA PHE A 615 6.61 -23.74 6.55
C PHE A 615 6.62 -23.91 5.03
N GLY A 616 5.55 -23.47 4.37
CA GLY A 616 5.34 -23.69 2.94
C GLY A 616 6.26 -22.84 2.06
N SER A 617 6.53 -21.59 2.44
CA SER A 617 7.34 -20.68 1.61
C SER A 617 8.84 -20.78 1.85
N TYR A 618 9.27 -21.16 3.06
CA TYR A 618 10.68 -21.14 3.46
C TYR A 618 11.18 -22.53 3.88
N TYR A 619 10.64 -23.09 4.97
CA TYR A 619 11.20 -24.31 5.59
C TYR A 619 11.25 -25.51 4.64
N ILE A 620 10.19 -25.75 3.86
CA ILE A 620 10.11 -26.89 2.94
C ILE A 620 11.15 -26.83 1.81
N ASN A 621 11.68 -25.64 1.53
CA ASN A 621 12.68 -25.43 0.49
C ASN A 621 14.11 -25.63 1.01
N ILE A 622 14.29 -25.86 2.32
CA ILE A 622 15.59 -26.23 2.88
C ILE A 622 15.87 -27.69 2.50
N LEU A 623 16.85 -27.89 1.62
CA LEU A 623 17.18 -29.21 1.07
C LEU A 623 18.01 -30.07 2.04
N TYR A 624 18.92 -29.44 2.79
CA TYR A 624 19.88 -30.13 3.64
C TYR A 624 19.40 -30.21 5.09
N GLU A 625 19.56 -31.37 5.71
CA GLU A 625 19.09 -31.63 7.07
C GLU A 625 19.86 -30.81 8.12
N ASN A 626 21.16 -30.61 7.91
CA ASN A 626 21.98 -29.75 8.77
C ASN A 626 21.49 -28.29 8.79
N GLU A 627 20.98 -27.78 7.66
CA GLU A 627 20.38 -26.45 7.56
C GLU A 627 19.01 -26.41 8.28
N LYS A 628 18.20 -27.46 8.18
CA LYS A 628 16.94 -27.57 8.95
C LYS A 628 17.21 -27.62 10.45
N ASN A 629 18.28 -28.27 10.88
CA ASN A 629 18.68 -28.30 12.30
C ASN A 629 19.07 -26.92 12.85
N LYS A 630 19.45 -25.96 11.98
CA LYS A 630 19.64 -24.55 12.36
C LYS A 630 18.31 -23.81 12.51
N PHE A 631 17.22 -24.33 11.94
CA PHE A 631 15.89 -23.76 12.03
C PHE A 631 15.29 -24.02 13.41
N THR A 632 15.54 -23.09 14.32
CA THR A 632 15.29 -23.27 15.76
C THR A 632 13.97 -22.70 16.24
N ILE A 633 13.17 -22.06 15.37
CA ILE A 633 11.80 -21.66 15.72
C ILE A 633 10.83 -22.80 15.41
N PHE A 634 9.96 -23.08 16.38
CA PHE A 634 8.89 -24.08 16.27
C PHE A 634 9.33 -25.50 15.90
N PRO A 635 10.45 -26.05 16.41
CA PRO A 635 10.99 -27.34 15.95
C PRO A 635 9.92 -28.44 15.94
N TYR A 636 9.20 -28.62 17.06
CA TYR A 636 8.14 -29.62 17.16
C TYR A 636 6.96 -29.43 16.20
N ILE A 637 6.59 -28.17 15.89
CA ILE A 637 5.51 -27.90 14.94
C ILE A 637 5.98 -28.22 13.53
N PHE A 638 7.22 -27.85 13.19
CA PHE A 638 7.78 -28.03 11.86
C PHE A 638 8.11 -29.49 11.58
N ASP A 639 8.58 -30.24 12.57
CA ASP A 639 8.68 -31.71 12.53
C ASP A 639 7.32 -32.34 12.27
N GLY A 640 6.29 -31.89 12.99
CA GLY A 640 4.91 -32.32 12.76
C GLY A 640 4.43 -32.03 11.33
N LEU A 641 4.71 -30.84 10.81
CA LEU A 641 4.32 -30.41 9.47
C LEU A 641 5.07 -31.17 8.38
N ILE A 642 6.40 -31.33 8.47
CA ILE A 642 7.19 -32.04 7.45
C ILE A 642 6.86 -33.53 7.41
N ASN A 643 6.70 -34.17 8.56
CA ASN A 643 6.28 -35.57 8.64
C ASN A 643 4.89 -35.78 8.03
N THR A 644 3.97 -34.85 8.30
CA THR A 644 2.62 -34.87 7.71
C THR A 644 2.65 -34.64 6.21
N PHE A 645 3.45 -33.69 5.74
CA PHE A 645 3.61 -33.42 4.31
C PHE A 645 4.16 -34.66 3.58
N ASN A 646 5.23 -35.27 4.11
CA ASN A 646 5.81 -36.48 3.57
C ASN A 646 4.82 -37.65 3.54
N LYS A 647 4.06 -37.84 4.62
CA LYS A 647 2.97 -38.82 4.69
C LYS A 647 1.92 -38.58 3.60
N ILE A 648 1.51 -37.33 3.37
CA ILE A 648 0.54 -36.99 2.32
C ILE A 648 1.08 -37.36 0.93
N LEU A 649 2.37 -37.13 0.67
CA LEU A 649 2.98 -37.52 -0.60
C LEU A 649 2.90 -39.02 -0.87
N THR A 650 2.96 -39.85 0.19
CA THR A 650 2.91 -41.32 0.09
C THR A 650 1.50 -41.89 0.16
N LEU A 651 0.46 -41.09 0.42
CA LEU A 651 -0.93 -41.58 0.40
C LEU A 651 -1.29 -42.10 -1.00
N GLN A 652 -2.20 -43.08 -1.03
CA GLN A 652 -2.84 -43.50 -2.28
C GLN A 652 -3.47 -42.29 -2.99
N GLU A 653 -3.46 -42.33 -4.32
CA GLU A 653 -3.92 -41.21 -5.12
C GLU A 653 -5.42 -41.01 -4.93
N SER A 654 -5.82 -39.80 -4.53
CA SER A 654 -7.21 -39.41 -4.32
C SER A 654 -7.44 -38.00 -4.86
N GLU A 655 -8.69 -37.66 -5.19
CA GLU A 655 -9.03 -36.31 -5.66
C GLU A 655 -8.70 -35.24 -4.62
N GLU A 656 -8.85 -35.55 -3.33
CA GLU A 656 -8.45 -34.62 -2.27
C GLU A 656 -6.93 -34.39 -2.21
N LYS A 657 -6.13 -35.45 -2.38
CA LYS A 657 -4.67 -35.36 -2.45
C LYS A 657 -4.24 -34.54 -3.67
N LYS A 658 -4.82 -34.80 -4.84
CA LYS A 658 -4.56 -34.02 -6.07
C LYS A 658 -4.89 -32.54 -5.87
N LEU A 659 -6.05 -32.25 -5.32
CA LEU A 659 -6.50 -30.89 -5.02
C LEU A 659 -5.57 -30.22 -4.00
N PHE A 660 -5.14 -30.92 -2.97
CA PHE A 660 -4.17 -30.44 -2.00
C PHE A 660 -2.84 -30.08 -2.67
N LEU A 661 -2.25 -30.99 -3.45
CA LEU A 661 -0.96 -30.76 -4.10
C LEU A 661 -1.03 -29.61 -5.12
N LYS A 662 -2.11 -29.52 -5.89
CA LYS A 662 -2.37 -28.38 -6.79
C LYS A 662 -2.44 -27.07 -6.01
N THR A 663 -3.22 -27.04 -4.93
CA THR A 663 -3.38 -25.84 -4.10
C THR A 663 -2.08 -25.44 -3.42
N PHE A 664 -1.33 -26.40 -2.88
CA PHE A 664 -0.03 -26.18 -2.24
C PHE A 664 1.00 -25.63 -3.24
N LYS A 665 1.06 -26.18 -4.46
CA LYS A 665 1.91 -25.67 -5.53
C LYS A 665 1.56 -24.23 -5.90
N ASN A 666 0.27 -23.91 -6.02
CA ASN A 666 -0.19 -22.55 -6.33
C ASN A 666 0.28 -21.53 -5.27
N TYR A 667 0.22 -21.90 -3.98
CA TYR A 667 0.64 -20.99 -2.92
C TYR A 667 2.16 -20.91 -2.71
N PHE A 668 2.91 -22.02 -2.86
CA PHE A 668 4.31 -22.06 -2.40
C PHE A 668 5.35 -22.38 -3.46
N ASN A 669 5.00 -23.12 -4.52
CA ASN A 669 5.95 -23.60 -5.55
C ASN A 669 7.22 -24.27 -4.96
N PRO A 670 7.07 -25.33 -4.14
CA PRO A 670 8.20 -25.92 -3.41
C PRO A 670 9.15 -26.68 -4.33
N SER A 671 10.47 -26.53 -4.11
CA SER A 671 11.53 -27.16 -4.92
C SER A 671 11.45 -28.69 -4.88
N ILE A 672 11.10 -29.28 -3.73
CA ILE A 672 11.03 -30.74 -3.54
C ILE A 672 10.00 -31.44 -4.44
N LEU A 673 8.96 -30.71 -4.89
CA LEU A 673 7.98 -31.26 -5.82
C LEU A 673 8.49 -31.30 -7.27
N ARG A 674 9.56 -30.54 -7.58
CA ARG A 674 10.21 -30.57 -8.90
C ARG A 674 11.16 -31.76 -9.03
N GLU A 675 11.98 -32.01 -8.01
CA GLU A 675 12.95 -33.13 -8.04
C GLU A 675 12.28 -34.51 -8.15
N LYS A 676 11.17 -34.74 -7.44
CA LYS A 676 10.44 -36.02 -7.54
C LYS A 676 9.75 -36.21 -8.90
N GLN A 677 9.30 -35.14 -9.56
CA GLN A 677 8.76 -35.22 -10.91
C GLN A 677 9.84 -35.54 -11.95
N GLN A 678 11.06 -35.01 -11.76
CA GLN A 678 12.20 -35.33 -12.62
C GLN A 678 12.69 -36.77 -12.41
N ARG A 679 12.73 -37.28 -11.17
CA ARG A 679 13.11 -38.68 -10.91
C ARG A 679 12.08 -39.72 -11.36
N GLY A 680 10.78 -39.37 -11.38
CA GLY A 680 9.72 -40.25 -11.87
C GLY A 680 9.68 -40.42 -13.40
N ALA A 681 10.37 -39.56 -14.15
CA ALA A 681 10.42 -39.61 -15.62
C ALA A 681 11.59 -40.44 -16.19
N TYR A 682 12.53 -40.90 -15.35
CA TYR A 682 13.73 -41.64 -15.79
C TYR A 682 13.81 -43.08 -15.28
N ILE A 683 12.72 -43.67 -14.77
CA ILE A 683 12.71 -45.09 -14.36
C ILE A 683 11.76 -45.88 -15.27
N THR A 684 12.12 -45.96 -16.55
CA THR A 684 11.80 -47.09 -17.45
C THR A 684 12.86 -47.17 -18.55
N SER A 685 14.09 -47.53 -18.17
CA SER A 685 15.01 -48.21 -19.08
C SER A 685 16.10 -48.89 -18.26
N GLN A 686 16.41 -50.10 -18.67
CA GLN A 686 17.27 -51.07 -18.00
C GLN A 686 18.67 -50.52 -17.68
N LEU A 687 19.23 -51.06 -16.60
CA LEU A 687 20.67 -51.05 -16.31
C LEU A 687 21.46 -51.48 -17.55
N PRO A 688 22.66 -50.91 -17.75
CA PRO A 688 23.82 -51.72 -17.42
C PRO A 688 24.94 -50.96 -16.70
N ASP A 689 25.80 -51.78 -16.08
CA ASP A 689 27.11 -51.49 -15.50
C ASP A 689 27.94 -50.42 -16.22
N SER A 690 28.59 -49.55 -15.44
CA SER A 690 30.05 -49.55 -15.25
C SER A 690 30.64 -48.16 -14.96
N SER A 691 31.69 -48.20 -14.16
CA SER A 691 32.82 -47.27 -14.07
C SER A 691 32.62 -45.92 -13.37
N TYR A 692 33.20 -45.89 -12.18
CA TYR A 692 33.68 -44.70 -11.47
C TYR A 692 34.54 -43.82 -12.40
N GLN A 693 34.16 -42.54 -12.54
CA GLN A 693 35.15 -41.49 -12.81
C GLN A 693 35.01 -40.35 -11.80
N SER A 694 36.12 -40.15 -11.09
CA SER A 694 36.40 -39.07 -10.16
C SER A 694 36.46 -37.73 -10.89
N TYR A 695 35.62 -36.78 -10.48
CA TYR A 695 35.82 -35.36 -10.79
C TYR A 695 36.40 -34.66 -9.57
N GLN A 696 37.61 -34.15 -9.76
CA GLN A 696 38.39 -33.33 -8.83
C GLN A 696 37.67 -32.00 -8.56
N HIS A 697 37.43 -31.72 -7.27
CA HIS A 697 36.89 -30.46 -6.78
C HIS A 697 37.96 -29.36 -6.83
N TYR A 698 37.71 -28.31 -7.63
CA TYR A 698 38.28 -26.98 -7.35
C TYR A 698 37.29 -26.20 -6.49
N ASN A 699 37.68 -25.96 -5.24
CA ASN A 699 37.00 -25.08 -4.29
C ASN A 699 37.27 -23.63 -4.69
N GLN A 700 36.25 -22.95 -5.21
CA GLN A 700 36.23 -21.50 -5.30
C GLN A 700 35.02 -21.04 -4.47
N TYR A 701 35.29 -20.30 -3.40
CA TYR A 701 34.30 -19.67 -2.53
C TYR A 701 33.39 -18.78 -3.38
N ASP A 702 32.14 -19.19 -3.55
CA ASP A 702 31.07 -18.42 -4.20
C ASP A 702 30.20 -17.78 -3.08
N PRO A 703 30.13 -16.45 -2.95
CA PRO A 703 29.23 -15.81 -2.03
C PRO A 703 27.80 -15.96 -2.55
N TYR A 704 27.11 -16.95 -1.99
CA TYR A 704 25.69 -17.26 -2.15
C TYR A 704 24.81 -16.00 -2.19
N ASN A 705 24.41 -15.58 -3.39
CA ASN A 705 23.30 -14.65 -3.63
C ASN A 705 22.06 -15.46 -4.09
N PRO A 706 21.08 -15.73 -3.20
CA PRO A 706 19.99 -16.66 -3.50
C PRO A 706 18.91 -16.14 -4.46
N TYR A 707 19.10 -15.01 -5.16
CA TYR A 707 18.07 -14.41 -6.02
C TYR A 707 18.34 -14.43 -7.54
N ARG A 708 19.43 -15.07 -8.01
CA ARG A 708 19.85 -15.02 -9.42
C ARG A 708 19.19 -16.04 -10.37
N ARG A 709 17.88 -16.30 -10.26
CA ARG A 709 17.14 -17.14 -11.23
C ARG A 709 15.75 -16.59 -11.56
N TYR A 710 15.70 -15.45 -12.23
CA TYR A 710 14.56 -15.09 -13.09
C TYR A 710 15.03 -14.09 -14.16
N ASN A 711 15.69 -14.59 -15.19
CA ASN A 711 15.69 -13.94 -16.50
C ASN A 711 16.20 -14.93 -17.55
N GLN A 712 15.29 -15.39 -18.41
CA GLN A 712 15.48 -15.78 -19.81
C GLN A 712 14.24 -16.56 -20.26
N ASN A 713 13.39 -15.90 -21.06
CA ASN A 713 12.67 -16.47 -22.20
C ASN A 713 11.71 -15.40 -22.75
N VAL A 714 12.25 -14.47 -23.54
CA VAL A 714 11.47 -13.72 -24.53
C VAL A 714 11.66 -14.48 -25.84
N ASN A 715 10.69 -15.34 -26.18
CA ASN A 715 10.60 -15.91 -27.52
C ASN A 715 9.44 -15.27 -28.25
N ALA A 716 9.76 -14.80 -29.45
CA ALA A 716 8.89 -14.19 -30.43
C ALA A 716 7.72 -15.09 -30.82
N ILE A 717 6.52 -14.50 -30.86
CA ILE A 717 5.39 -15.03 -31.63
C ILE A 717 4.93 -13.91 -32.55
N SER A 718 5.29 -14.06 -33.83
CA SER A 718 4.67 -13.39 -34.97
C SER A 718 3.29 -14.00 -35.20
N GLY A 719 2.26 -13.17 -35.42
CA GLY A 719 0.98 -13.63 -35.94
C GLY A 719 -0.23 -12.74 -35.67
N SER A 720 -0.72 -12.11 -36.75
CA SER A 720 -2.03 -11.43 -36.93
C SER A 720 -2.22 -10.05 -36.27
N LYS A 721 -2.15 -9.02 -37.13
CA LYS A 721 -2.65 -7.66 -36.88
C LYS A 721 -4.16 -7.70 -36.64
N ILE A 722 -4.56 -7.68 -35.38
CA ILE A 722 -5.80 -7.03 -34.97
C ILE A 722 -5.37 -5.59 -34.65
N VAL A 723 -6.01 -4.62 -35.29
CA VAL A 723 -5.83 -3.20 -34.99
C VAL A 723 -6.41 -2.94 -33.60
N ASP A 724 -5.60 -3.20 -32.56
CA ASP A 724 -5.87 -2.68 -31.22
C ASP A 724 -5.63 -1.18 -31.24
N ASN A 725 -6.72 -0.46 -31.42
CA ASN A 725 -6.75 0.99 -31.39
C ASN A 725 -6.70 1.44 -29.92
N ASP A 726 -5.49 1.44 -29.31
CA ASP A 726 -5.19 1.88 -27.93
C ASP A 726 -5.38 3.41 -27.70
N SER A 727 -6.22 4.05 -28.50
CA SER A 727 -6.51 5.49 -28.56
C SER A 727 -7.31 6.06 -27.36
N TYR A 728 -7.53 5.32 -26.27
CA TYR A 728 -8.54 5.69 -25.25
C TYR A 728 -8.01 6.18 -23.90
N ASN A 729 -6.73 6.50 -23.74
CA ASN A 729 -6.20 7.12 -22.52
C ASN A 729 -6.26 8.66 -22.58
N THR A 730 -7.47 9.23 -22.55
CA THR A 730 -7.67 10.68 -22.38
C THR A 730 -7.82 11.07 -20.90
N ASN A 731 -7.31 12.24 -20.53
CA ASN A 731 -7.41 12.86 -19.22
C ASN A 731 -8.51 13.94 -19.12
N ILE A 732 -9.36 14.07 -20.14
CA ILE A 732 -10.52 14.99 -20.15
C ILE A 732 -11.85 14.23 -20.19
N SER A 733 -12.91 14.83 -19.65
CA SER A 733 -14.27 14.23 -19.61
C SER A 733 -15.35 15.29 -19.79
N TYR A 734 -16.55 14.86 -20.20
CA TYR A 734 -17.73 15.70 -20.17
C TYR A 734 -18.25 15.84 -18.74
N TYR A 735 -18.66 17.04 -18.37
CA TYR A 735 -19.31 17.36 -17.10
C TYR A 735 -20.69 17.94 -17.37
N ILE A 736 -21.69 17.40 -16.67
CA ILE A 736 -23.07 17.90 -16.70
C ILE A 736 -23.62 18.05 -15.30
N THR A 737 -24.61 18.91 -15.16
CA THR A 737 -25.44 19.03 -13.96
C THR A 737 -26.87 18.65 -14.30
N ILE A 738 -27.48 17.78 -13.51
CA ILE A 738 -28.88 17.42 -13.62
C ILE A 738 -29.60 17.74 -12.32
N ASP A 739 -30.86 18.13 -12.43
CA ASP A 739 -31.76 18.26 -11.31
C ASP A 739 -32.62 17.00 -11.22
N MET A 740 -32.66 16.39 -10.05
CA MET A 740 -33.35 15.12 -9.83
C MET A 740 -34.27 15.21 -8.62
N GLU A 741 -35.56 14.93 -8.84
CA GLU A 741 -36.53 14.79 -7.76
C GLU A 741 -36.56 13.33 -7.30
N LEU A 742 -36.36 13.11 -6.01
CA LEU A 742 -36.23 11.80 -5.41
C LEU A 742 -37.24 11.60 -4.28
N LYS A 743 -37.82 10.40 -4.23
CA LYS A 743 -38.73 9.96 -3.17
C LYS A 743 -38.10 8.77 -2.45
N LYS A 744 -38.07 8.78 -1.12
CA LYS A 744 -37.52 7.65 -0.35
C LYS A 744 -38.37 6.39 -0.58
N GLY A 745 -37.73 5.27 -0.94
CA GLY A 745 -38.40 4.00 -1.21
C GLY A 745 -38.00 3.34 -2.53
N LYS A 746 -38.68 2.24 -2.88
CA LYS A 746 -38.41 1.44 -4.09
C LYS A 746 -39.48 1.58 -5.19
N GLN A 747 -40.58 2.28 -4.91
CA GLN A 747 -41.68 2.49 -5.83
C GLN A 747 -42.40 3.80 -5.50
N LEU A 748 -42.95 4.47 -6.51
CA LEU A 748 -43.87 5.59 -6.32
C LEU A 748 -45.25 5.07 -5.90
N SER A 749 -45.90 5.72 -4.93
CA SER A 749 -47.32 5.46 -4.68
C SER A 749 -48.16 6.01 -5.84
N ILE A 750 -49.37 5.48 -6.05
CA ILE A 750 -50.30 5.99 -7.08
C ILE A 750 -50.57 7.48 -6.91
N LYS A 751 -50.73 7.92 -5.65
CA LYS A 751 -50.87 9.34 -5.31
C LYS A 751 -49.63 10.13 -5.71
N ASP A 752 -48.44 9.63 -5.39
CA ASP A 752 -47.20 10.29 -5.78
C ASP A 752 -47.06 10.39 -7.30
N MET A 753 -47.43 9.37 -8.07
CA MET A 753 -47.36 9.40 -9.54
C MET A 753 -48.23 10.52 -10.14
N VAL A 754 -49.39 10.81 -9.54
CA VAL A 754 -50.25 11.93 -9.96
C VAL A 754 -49.62 13.27 -9.57
N ASP A 755 -49.18 13.39 -8.31
CA ASP A 755 -48.59 14.62 -7.80
C ASP A 755 -47.27 14.98 -8.50
N ILE A 756 -46.49 13.97 -8.92
CA ILE A 756 -45.22 14.14 -9.63
C ILE A 756 -45.44 14.86 -10.96
N LYS A 757 -46.46 14.51 -11.76
CA LYS A 757 -46.73 15.22 -13.01
C LYS A 757 -46.95 16.72 -12.79
N CYS A 758 -47.60 17.08 -11.68
CA CYS A 758 -47.78 18.48 -11.29
C CYS A 758 -46.46 19.13 -10.86
N ARG A 759 -45.68 18.45 -10.01
CA ARG A 759 -44.36 18.94 -9.55
C ARG A 759 -43.34 19.06 -10.69
N GLN A 760 -43.32 18.14 -11.65
CA GLN A 760 -42.51 18.21 -12.87
C GLN A 760 -42.80 19.47 -13.67
N LYS A 761 -44.08 19.76 -13.93
CA LYS A 761 -44.51 21.00 -14.60
C LYS A 761 -44.09 22.22 -13.80
N TRP A 762 -44.29 22.20 -12.48
CA TRP A 762 -43.94 23.32 -11.61
C TRP A 762 -42.42 23.57 -11.53
N ASN A 763 -41.62 22.52 -11.46
CA ASN A 763 -40.16 22.59 -11.51
C ASN A 763 -39.68 23.12 -12.87
N THR A 764 -40.31 22.68 -13.97
CA THR A 764 -40.05 23.22 -15.31
C THR A 764 -40.33 24.72 -15.36
N VAL A 765 -41.47 25.17 -14.83
CA VAL A 765 -41.82 26.60 -14.75
C VAL A 765 -40.81 27.38 -13.92
N ARG A 766 -40.49 26.90 -12.71
CA ARG A 766 -39.52 27.57 -11.82
C ARG A 766 -38.14 27.68 -12.44
N ARG A 767 -37.70 26.64 -13.14
CA ARG A 767 -36.44 26.65 -13.88
C ARG A 767 -36.48 27.64 -15.02
N ASN A 768 -37.51 27.61 -15.86
CA ASN A 768 -37.65 28.56 -16.97
C ASN A 768 -37.67 30.00 -16.45
N TYR A 769 -38.34 30.24 -15.32
CA TYR A 769 -38.35 31.53 -14.63
C TYR A 769 -36.94 31.91 -14.11
N ALA A 770 -36.22 30.97 -13.50
CA ALA A 770 -34.86 31.21 -13.02
C ALA A 770 -33.91 31.55 -14.18
N ASN A 771 -33.97 30.78 -15.28
CA ASN A 771 -33.22 31.03 -16.51
C ASN A 771 -33.55 32.41 -17.09
N LEU A 772 -34.84 32.78 -17.18
CA LEU A 772 -35.28 34.09 -17.66
C LEU A 772 -34.72 35.24 -16.81
N ARG A 773 -34.54 35.02 -15.52
CA ARG A 773 -34.03 35.99 -14.55
C ARG A 773 -32.50 35.98 -14.42
N GLY A 774 -31.81 35.10 -15.13
CA GLY A 774 -30.37 34.89 -14.96
C GLY A 774 -29.98 34.38 -13.56
N ILE A 775 -30.92 33.79 -12.81
CA ILE A 775 -30.65 33.23 -11.48
C ILE A 775 -30.55 31.71 -11.56
N LYS A 776 -29.67 31.13 -10.74
CA LYS A 776 -29.51 29.67 -10.68
C LYS A 776 -30.75 29.03 -10.06
N TYR A 777 -31.40 28.11 -10.78
CA TYR A 777 -32.47 27.30 -10.23
C TYR A 777 -31.93 26.35 -9.15
N VAL A 778 -32.59 26.31 -8.00
CA VAL A 778 -32.27 25.38 -6.90
C VAL A 778 -33.55 24.64 -6.51
N ILE A 779 -33.51 23.31 -6.56
CA ILE A 779 -34.63 22.47 -6.13
C ILE A 779 -34.81 22.65 -4.61
N PRO A 780 -36.00 23.05 -4.12
CA PRO A 780 -36.21 23.18 -2.69
C PRO A 780 -36.15 21.80 -2.00
N PRO A 781 -35.56 21.70 -0.79
CA PRO A 781 -35.51 20.45 -0.06
C PRO A 781 -36.92 19.98 0.32
N VAL A 782 -37.19 18.69 0.11
CA VAL A 782 -38.45 18.04 0.47
C VAL A 782 -38.25 17.35 1.81
N TYR A 783 -38.84 17.93 2.86
CA TYR A 783 -38.86 17.33 4.19
C TYR A 783 -40.12 16.47 4.32
N ASP A 784 -39.99 15.16 4.10
CA ASP A 784 -41.12 14.21 4.23
C ASP A 784 -41.72 14.19 5.66
N ASN A 785 -41.00 14.77 6.65
CA ASN A 785 -41.41 14.85 8.06
C ASN A 785 -41.38 16.26 8.66
N ALA A 786 -41.33 17.33 7.86
CA ALA A 786 -41.65 18.64 8.44
C ALA A 786 -43.12 18.56 8.89
N PRO A 787 -43.44 18.71 10.20
CA PRO A 787 -44.82 18.70 10.63
C PRO A 787 -45.56 19.69 9.74
N SER A 788 -46.57 19.17 9.03
CA SER A 788 -47.52 19.94 8.24
C SER A 788 -47.63 21.31 8.88
N ARG A 789 -47.17 22.35 8.14
CA ARG A 789 -47.32 23.76 8.51
C ARG A 789 -48.62 23.85 9.28
N MET A 790 -48.52 24.13 10.58
CA MET A 790 -49.68 24.20 11.47
C MET A 790 -50.76 24.94 10.72
N THR A 791 -51.76 24.21 10.26
CA THR A 791 -52.97 24.82 9.76
C THR A 791 -53.46 25.62 10.94
N ILE A 792 -53.85 26.87 10.69
CA ILE A 792 -54.28 27.88 11.66
C ILE A 792 -55.58 27.44 12.33
N LYS A 793 -55.52 26.34 13.10
CA LYS A 793 -56.61 25.76 13.89
C LYS A 793 -56.20 25.49 15.34
N ASN A 794 -54.91 25.57 15.68
CA ASN A 794 -54.44 25.34 17.04
C ASN A 794 -54.13 26.61 17.87
N ILE A 795 -54.43 27.81 17.36
CA ILE A 795 -54.33 29.05 18.16
C ILE A 795 -55.48 29.17 19.19
N VAL A 796 -56.55 28.39 19.07
CA VAL A 796 -57.69 28.46 20.01
C VAL A 796 -57.57 27.49 21.20
N ALA A 797 -56.77 26.42 21.09
CA ALA A 797 -56.72 25.38 22.14
C ALA A 797 -55.71 25.66 23.27
N ASN A 798 -54.79 26.61 23.12
CA ASN A 798 -53.67 26.82 24.05
C ASN A 798 -53.88 27.94 25.09
N LYS A 799 -55.12 28.40 25.32
CA LYS A 799 -55.46 29.31 26.44
C LYS A 799 -55.81 28.59 27.75
N ASN A 800 -55.96 27.26 27.76
CA ASN A 800 -56.47 26.53 28.92
C ASN A 800 -55.42 25.74 29.73
N TYR A 801 -54.17 25.63 29.27
CA TYR A 801 -53.14 24.85 29.98
C TYR A 801 -52.29 25.65 30.98
N THR A 802 -52.36 26.98 30.97
CA THR A 802 -51.55 27.85 31.86
C THR A 802 -52.24 28.27 33.17
N LYS A 803 -53.46 27.79 33.46
CA LYS A 803 -54.17 28.07 34.74
C LYS A 803 -54.05 26.97 35.80
N LYS A 804 -53.59 25.75 35.47
CA LYS A 804 -53.54 24.62 36.43
C LYS A 804 -52.23 24.52 37.23
N ASN A 805 -51.12 25.06 36.74
CA ASN A 805 -49.82 24.97 37.41
C ASN A 805 -49.47 26.13 38.36
N GLN A 806 -50.22 27.24 38.35
CA GLN A 806 -50.09 28.30 39.37
C GLN A 806 -50.81 27.99 40.70
N LYS A 807 -51.74 27.02 40.73
CA LYS A 807 -52.44 26.60 41.97
C LYS A 807 -51.68 25.57 42.83
N LYS A 808 -50.67 24.88 42.28
CA LYS A 808 -49.83 23.92 43.05
C LYS A 808 -48.59 24.55 43.70
N LYS A 809 -48.10 25.70 43.24
CA LYS A 809 -47.00 26.44 43.89
C LYS A 809 -47.43 27.28 45.11
N ARG A 810 -48.72 27.60 45.26
CA ARG A 810 -49.27 28.32 46.44
C ARG A 810 -49.64 27.43 47.65
N LYS A 811 -49.56 26.10 47.53
CA LYS A 811 -49.76 25.17 48.67
C LYS A 811 -48.46 24.70 49.34
N LYS A 812 -47.29 24.97 48.74
CA LYS A 812 -45.98 24.61 49.30
C LYS A 812 -45.30 25.72 50.10
N SER A 813 -45.72 27.00 49.95
CA SER A 813 -45.24 28.10 50.81
C SER A 813 -46.07 28.32 52.09
N LYS A 814 -47.28 27.74 52.20
CA LYS A 814 -48.09 27.79 53.45
C LYS A 814 -47.75 26.69 54.48
N ILE A 815 -46.82 25.79 54.17
CA ILE A 815 -46.36 24.73 55.08
C ILE A 815 -45.01 25.10 55.72
N ILE A 816 -44.26 26.03 55.12
CA ILE A 816 -42.97 26.50 55.65
C ILE A 816 -43.19 27.62 56.68
N ASP A 817 -44.17 28.52 56.47
CA ASP A 817 -44.54 29.55 57.46
C ASP A 817 -45.26 29.01 58.72
N LYS A 818 -45.59 27.72 58.78
CA LYS A 818 -46.27 27.09 59.94
C LYS A 818 -45.35 26.22 60.80
N ILE A 819 -44.07 26.07 60.40
CA ILE A 819 -43.05 25.34 61.16
C ILE A 819 -42.12 26.31 61.92
N GLU A 820 -42.02 27.57 61.49
CA GLU A 820 -41.26 28.62 62.20
C GLU A 820 -42.02 29.32 63.35
N THR A 821 -43.31 29.03 63.56
CA THR A 821 -44.09 29.57 64.70
C THR A 821 -44.28 28.58 65.86
N HIS A 822 -43.64 27.40 65.83
CA HIS A 822 -43.71 26.40 66.92
C HIS A 822 -42.36 26.14 67.62
N PHE A 823 -41.32 26.93 67.33
CA PHE A 823 -40.03 26.89 68.03
C PHE A 823 -39.71 28.19 68.79
N SER A 824 -40.72 28.98 69.15
CA SER A 824 -40.57 30.16 70.02
C SER A 824 -41.50 30.17 71.24
N GLN A 825 -42.13 29.04 71.57
CA GLN A 825 -42.79 28.79 72.86
C GLN A 825 -42.73 27.29 73.18
N ILE A 826 -41.56 26.85 73.67
CA ILE A 826 -41.29 25.85 74.73
C ILE A 826 -39.79 25.95 75.04
#